data_AF-A0A1F4USY9-F1
#
_entry.id   AF-A0A1F4USY9-F1
#
_cell.length_a   1.000
_cell.length_b   1.000
_cell.length_c   1.000
_cell.angle_alpha   90.00
_cell.angle_beta   90.00
_cell.angle_gamma   90.00
#
_symmetry.space_group_name_H-M   'P 1'
#
loop_
_entity.id
_entity.type
_entity.pdbx_description
1 polymer ?
#
loop_
_entity_poly.entity_id
_entity_poly.type
_entity_poly.pdbx_seq_one_letter_code
_entity_poly.pdbx_strand_id
1 'polypeptide(L)'
;MKRIVAGFGLISIFLAVVFLGFQASQLEYGWVLEGGLPKYLTAQKEFDWVIKNTPQWAFDTVVIGLYNPGPEGVFDPALLEAVAEITEEARKLSGFGDVMSLATYRKVKNVLLENGELELKTDYLIKEIPQYSKEMARLKEDILTEPKLIGPGRLISSSRKATAIILELKTNMGWKGQKNYGQIEVTQWLESIRTKYEEQGIKVYFYGAPYLRTHIDKELMGFMRIAIIAVVMIIPLIASLVFGFSTRLILLLSSGILATIIATIGLSTLIGAKMNVISSVGLVIAPAVFGSYAIQFLARYFELGKEKINQTFSDVRWALILSAGTSLCGFLPLTIVPLVAIKDYSTFSSLAVGAGLILSLTLIPLFLILFPFKSKGNGIEKALGKALSIILGIRPKIILMGMGILLLFGLGIFLLEIRSNPSKFFPEKDEIQQDLSFFRKEFGATGKISLILEFFQKDGAVKPAVLSKIEKIQEKMEGVNGIASAIAITDIVKILNQQVSGRGDKEFYFLPLDPSLIRQLLFLFNADDITEDYLEYRANQQLKIDFWCEATDSLELRKLYHHLKKEAGRLFKDTDIKFFIYGDWILWSFEDPVAVYWKLGCVGLTCLLLLLSQIRFRDWRMTGFCLIPPLVANIVIFGIMGILGIHLEIASATLATIVFGMGADSPIHYFERHLICRNIKKTHLSIGSPLVVYTLMMIAGFLPLTFAHLTPLRNLGLLIIAALSLNVGLTIFLAPHFLEWLNKRR
;
A
#
# COMPACT_ATOMS: atom_id res chain seq x y z
N MET A 1 -1.96 -51.48 -12.22
CA MET A 1 -2.89 -50.76 -11.31
C MET A 1 -2.32 -49.44 -10.77
N LYS A 2 -1.22 -49.41 -10.00
CA LYS A 2 -0.66 -48.16 -9.40
C LYS A 2 -0.40 -47.02 -10.40
N ARG A 3 0.16 -47.31 -11.57
CA ARG A 3 0.37 -46.30 -12.64
C ARG A 3 -0.93 -45.78 -13.25
N ILE A 4 -1.96 -46.62 -13.38
CA ILE A 4 -3.27 -46.22 -13.92
C ILE A 4 -3.96 -45.26 -12.95
N VAL A 5 -4.00 -45.62 -11.66
CA VAL A 5 -4.53 -44.75 -10.60
C VAL A 5 -3.77 -43.42 -10.55
N ALA A 6 -2.44 -43.46 -10.70
CA ALA A 6 -1.65 -42.24 -10.72
C ALA A 6 -1.92 -41.35 -11.94
N GLY A 7 -2.16 -41.96 -13.11
CA GLY A 7 -2.58 -41.25 -14.32
C GLY A 7 -3.91 -40.53 -14.12
N PHE A 8 -4.94 -41.22 -13.61
CA PHE A 8 -6.23 -40.60 -13.30
C PHE A 8 -6.09 -39.47 -12.27
N GLY A 9 -5.28 -39.66 -11.23
CA GLY A 9 -5.02 -38.63 -10.23
C GLY A 9 -4.41 -37.35 -10.83
N LEU A 10 -3.43 -37.47 -11.73
CA LEU A 10 -2.86 -36.29 -12.40
C LEU A 10 -3.87 -35.59 -13.32
N ILE A 11 -4.73 -36.35 -14.02
CA ILE A 11 -5.80 -35.78 -14.85
C ILE A 11 -6.80 -35.01 -13.98
N SER A 12 -7.20 -35.55 -12.82
CA SER A 12 -8.09 -34.86 -11.89
C SER A 12 -7.48 -33.56 -11.36
N ILE A 13 -6.19 -33.56 -11.01
CA ILE A 13 -5.48 -32.35 -10.60
C ILE A 13 -5.45 -31.34 -11.75
N PHE A 14 -5.14 -31.78 -12.97
CA PHE A 14 -5.13 -30.91 -14.14
C PHE A 14 -6.51 -30.26 -14.39
N LEU A 15 -7.59 -31.03 -14.35
CA LEU A 15 -8.96 -30.51 -14.49
C LEU A 15 -9.32 -29.49 -13.40
N ALA A 16 -8.93 -29.76 -12.15
CA ALA A 16 -9.13 -28.82 -11.05
C ALA A 16 -8.34 -27.52 -11.27
N VAL A 17 -7.09 -27.60 -11.73
CA VAL A 17 -6.27 -26.42 -12.05
C VAL A 17 -6.85 -25.63 -13.22
N VAL A 18 -7.40 -26.30 -14.25
CA VAL A 18 -8.08 -25.61 -15.36
C VAL A 18 -9.34 -24.87 -14.87
N PHE A 19 -10.15 -25.51 -14.04
CA PHE A 19 -11.32 -24.86 -13.43
C PHE A 19 -10.94 -23.65 -12.58
N LEU A 20 -9.93 -23.80 -11.71
CA LEU A 20 -9.42 -22.69 -10.90
C LEU A 20 -8.74 -21.61 -11.76
N GLY A 21 -8.16 -21.98 -12.90
CA GLY A 21 -7.63 -21.04 -13.89
C GLY A 21 -8.71 -20.18 -14.54
N PHE A 22 -9.88 -20.75 -14.79
CA PHE A 22 -11.04 -19.98 -15.24
C PHE A 22 -11.55 -19.00 -14.16
N GLN A 23 -11.51 -19.40 -12.89
CA GLN A 23 -11.85 -18.47 -11.79
C GLN A 23 -10.76 -17.40 -11.62
N ALA A 24 -9.50 -17.76 -11.80
CA ALA A 24 -8.37 -16.84 -11.69
C ALA A 24 -8.42 -15.71 -12.75
N SER A 25 -9.03 -15.95 -13.91
CA SER A 25 -9.20 -14.90 -14.94
C SER A 25 -10.22 -13.82 -14.53
N GLN A 26 -11.03 -14.07 -13.50
CA GLN A 26 -12.02 -13.15 -12.95
C GLN A 26 -11.48 -12.38 -11.72
N LEU A 27 -10.17 -12.44 -11.46
CA LEU A 27 -9.55 -11.75 -10.35
C LEU A 27 -9.79 -10.23 -10.41
N GLU A 28 -10.38 -9.69 -9.35
CA GLU A 28 -10.53 -8.25 -9.15
C GLU A 28 -9.30 -7.67 -8.44
N TYR A 29 -8.96 -6.43 -8.80
CA TYR A 29 -7.95 -5.63 -8.12
C TYR A 29 -8.61 -4.70 -7.13
N GLY A 30 -7.94 -4.47 -6.01
CA GLY A 30 -8.43 -3.65 -4.93
C GLY A 30 -7.38 -2.71 -4.38
N TRP A 31 -7.85 -1.65 -3.72
CA TRP A 31 -6.98 -0.64 -3.10
C TRP A 31 -6.64 -1.01 -1.65
N VAL A 32 -5.49 -0.55 -1.14
CA VAL A 32 -5.04 -0.86 0.23
C VAL A 32 -6.06 -0.42 1.29
N LEU A 33 -6.68 0.73 1.06
CA LEU A 33 -7.75 1.31 1.89
C LEU A 33 -9.16 0.96 1.39
N GLU A 34 -9.30 0.03 0.44
CA GLU A 34 -10.62 -0.34 -0.05
C GLU A 34 -11.48 -0.89 1.08
N GLY A 35 -12.72 -0.38 1.20
CA GLY A 35 -13.59 -0.70 2.34
C GLY A 35 -13.30 0.10 3.62
N GLY A 36 -12.27 0.96 3.61
CA GLY A 36 -11.95 1.90 4.66
C GLY A 36 -11.23 1.31 5.87
N LEU A 37 -11.08 2.15 6.89
CA LEU A 37 -10.60 1.80 8.22
C LEU A 37 -11.68 1.02 9.02
N PRO A 38 -11.31 0.42 10.16
CA PRO A 38 -12.27 -0.19 11.07
C PRO A 38 -13.41 0.74 11.48
N LYS A 39 -14.66 0.27 11.35
CA LYS A 39 -15.87 1.06 11.68
C LYS A 39 -15.98 1.56 13.12
N TYR A 40 -15.19 1.02 14.05
CA TYR A 40 -15.16 1.53 15.42
C TYR A 40 -14.38 2.84 15.55
N LEU A 41 -13.46 3.12 14.61
CA LEU A 41 -12.65 4.35 14.63
C LEU A 41 -13.51 5.56 14.27
N THR A 42 -13.30 6.64 15.01
CA THR A 42 -14.05 7.89 14.79
C THR A 42 -13.75 8.49 13.42
N ALA A 43 -12.50 8.43 12.95
CA ALA A 43 -12.14 8.90 11.61
C ALA A 43 -12.93 8.19 10.50
N GLN A 44 -13.13 6.87 10.59
CA GLN A 44 -13.95 6.15 9.61
C GLN A 44 -15.42 6.58 9.67
N LYS A 45 -15.98 6.76 10.88
CA LYS A 45 -17.37 7.20 11.04
C LYS A 45 -17.59 8.60 10.49
N GLU A 46 -16.64 9.51 10.71
CA GLU A 46 -16.64 10.87 10.16
C GLU A 46 -16.59 10.80 8.61
N PHE A 47 -15.69 9.99 8.07
CA PHE A 47 -15.56 9.77 6.63
C PHE A 47 -16.85 9.22 5.98
N ASP A 48 -17.41 8.13 6.53
CA ASP A 48 -18.67 7.52 6.06
C ASP A 48 -19.85 8.51 6.15
N TRP A 49 -19.87 9.36 7.17
CA TRP A 49 -20.91 10.37 7.34
C TRP A 49 -20.82 11.44 6.26
N VAL A 50 -19.63 11.95 5.94
CA VAL A 50 -19.43 12.98 4.91
C VAL A 50 -19.82 12.46 3.53
N ILE A 51 -19.39 11.23 3.18
CA ILE A 51 -19.80 10.62 1.90
C ILE A 51 -21.33 10.50 1.79
N LYS A 52 -22.00 10.13 2.89
CA LYS A 52 -23.44 9.91 2.88
C LYS A 52 -24.25 11.20 2.85
N ASN A 53 -23.83 12.22 3.61
CA ASN A 53 -24.64 13.41 3.87
C ASN A 53 -24.19 14.65 3.07
N THR A 54 -22.96 14.65 2.57
CA THR A 54 -22.41 15.73 1.74
C THR A 54 -21.73 15.18 0.48
N PRO A 55 -22.45 14.41 -0.37
CA PRO A 55 -21.85 13.77 -1.55
C PRO A 55 -21.27 14.77 -2.55
N GLN A 56 -21.73 16.02 -2.55
CA GLN A 56 -21.21 17.12 -3.37
C GLN A 56 -19.78 17.55 -3.02
N TRP A 57 -19.21 17.10 -1.90
CA TRP A 57 -17.82 17.39 -1.54
C TRP A 57 -16.98 16.12 -1.41
N ALA A 58 -17.57 14.96 -1.72
CA ALA A 58 -16.91 13.69 -1.74
C ALA A 58 -16.49 13.38 -3.19
N PHE A 59 -15.43 14.03 -3.66
CA PHE A 59 -14.82 13.79 -4.97
C PHE A 59 -13.34 13.47 -4.83
N ASP A 60 -12.86 12.56 -5.69
CA ASP A 60 -11.43 12.37 -5.87
C ASP A 60 -10.91 13.41 -6.86
N THR A 61 -9.78 14.05 -6.57
CA THR A 61 -9.21 15.09 -7.43
C THR A 61 -7.98 14.60 -8.18
N VAL A 62 -7.88 14.94 -9.46
CA VAL A 62 -6.66 14.89 -10.26
C VAL A 62 -6.22 16.31 -10.56
N VAL A 63 -4.92 16.58 -10.44
CA VAL A 63 -4.33 17.90 -10.68
C VAL A 63 -3.29 17.77 -11.79
N ILE A 64 -3.43 18.59 -12.82
CA ILE A 64 -2.46 18.74 -13.90
C ILE A 64 -1.68 20.03 -13.67
N GLY A 65 -0.36 19.93 -13.55
CA GLY A 65 0.54 21.06 -13.40
C GLY A 65 1.26 21.34 -14.71
N LEU A 66 1.09 22.54 -15.26
CA LEU A 66 1.82 23.00 -16.43
C LEU A 66 2.91 23.97 -15.98
N TYR A 67 4.15 23.73 -16.40
CA TYR A 67 5.30 24.53 -16.01
C TYR A 67 6.08 25.02 -17.23
N ASN A 68 6.26 26.34 -17.28
CA ASN A 68 7.13 26.99 -18.24
C ASN A 68 8.29 27.69 -17.51
N PRO A 69 9.55 27.21 -17.67
CA PRO A 69 10.69 27.83 -17.00
C PRO A 69 11.08 29.20 -17.57
N GLY A 70 10.51 29.59 -18.72
CA GLY A 70 10.78 30.83 -19.44
C GLY A 70 10.52 32.10 -18.62
N PRO A 71 10.93 33.26 -19.15
CA PRO A 71 10.83 34.55 -18.45
C PRO A 71 9.38 34.98 -18.19
N GLU A 72 8.44 34.55 -19.04
CA GLU A 72 7.02 34.89 -18.91
C GLU A 72 6.24 33.90 -18.02
N GLY A 73 6.77 32.70 -17.79
CA GLY A 73 6.17 31.71 -16.89
C GLY A 73 4.73 31.37 -17.27
N VAL A 74 3.79 31.54 -16.32
CA VAL A 74 2.34 31.33 -16.54
C VAL A 74 1.73 32.33 -17.53
N PHE A 75 2.38 33.48 -17.74
CA PHE A 75 1.87 34.52 -18.64
C PHE A 75 2.24 34.28 -20.11
N ASP A 76 2.93 33.18 -20.42
CA ASP A 76 3.21 32.78 -21.80
C ASP A 76 1.89 32.40 -22.52
N PRO A 77 1.55 33.01 -23.66
CA PRO A 77 0.35 32.69 -24.42
C PRO A 77 0.19 31.20 -24.75
N ALA A 78 1.30 30.50 -25.05
CA ALA A 78 1.25 29.08 -25.39
C ALA A 78 0.82 28.22 -24.18
N LEU A 79 1.24 28.60 -22.98
CA LEU A 79 0.83 27.92 -21.75
C LEU A 79 -0.63 28.21 -21.43
N LEU A 80 -1.12 29.44 -21.62
CA LEU A 80 -2.53 29.77 -21.44
C LEU A 80 -3.44 29.06 -22.46
N GLU A 81 -2.98 28.92 -23.70
CA GLU A 81 -3.65 28.13 -24.74
C GLU A 81 -3.74 26.65 -24.35
N ALA A 82 -2.64 26.06 -23.88
CA ALA A 82 -2.63 24.71 -23.34
C ALA A 82 -3.63 24.53 -22.18
N VAL A 83 -3.72 25.49 -21.25
CA VAL A 83 -4.72 25.46 -20.17
C VAL A 83 -6.14 25.42 -20.72
N ALA A 84 -6.47 26.30 -21.68
CA ALA A 84 -7.80 26.37 -22.26
C ALA A 84 -8.17 25.08 -23.03
N GLU A 85 -7.26 24.57 -23.85
CA GLU A 85 -7.47 23.32 -24.59
C GLU A 85 -7.68 22.12 -23.66
N ILE A 86 -6.78 21.91 -22.69
CA ILE A 86 -6.89 20.80 -21.73
C ILE A 86 -8.19 20.89 -20.93
N THR A 87 -8.57 22.10 -20.52
CA THR A 87 -9.82 22.36 -19.80
C THR A 87 -11.05 21.93 -20.61
N GLU A 88 -11.11 22.33 -21.88
CA GLU A 88 -12.24 22.01 -22.76
C GLU A 88 -12.26 20.53 -23.16
N GLU A 89 -11.11 19.89 -23.34
CA GLU A 89 -11.01 18.44 -23.52
C GLU A 89 -11.52 17.70 -22.27
N ALA A 90 -11.09 18.10 -21.07
CA ALA A 90 -11.50 17.49 -19.81
C ALA A 90 -13.01 17.58 -19.57
N ARG A 91 -13.63 18.73 -19.89
CA ARG A 91 -15.09 18.93 -19.77
C ARG A 91 -15.92 18.03 -20.68
N LYS A 92 -15.37 17.60 -21.83
CA LYS A 92 -16.04 16.69 -22.77
C LYS A 92 -15.97 15.23 -22.32
N LEU A 93 -15.04 14.88 -21.45
CA LEU A 93 -14.90 13.53 -20.92
C LEU A 93 -16.00 13.25 -19.89
N SER A 94 -16.71 12.13 -20.08
CA SER A 94 -17.81 11.72 -19.19
C SER A 94 -17.36 11.38 -17.76
N GLY A 95 -16.05 11.19 -17.54
CA GLY A 95 -15.45 10.83 -16.26
C GLY A 95 -15.27 11.99 -15.28
N PHE A 96 -15.24 13.25 -15.75
CA PHE A 96 -15.04 14.41 -14.89
C PHE A 96 -16.36 15.11 -14.52
N GLY A 97 -16.39 15.63 -13.31
CA GLY A 97 -17.37 16.55 -12.77
C GLY A 97 -16.99 17.97 -13.14
N ASP A 98 -16.61 18.74 -12.14
CA ASP A 98 -16.15 20.10 -12.36
C ASP A 98 -14.66 20.15 -12.73
N VAL A 99 -14.31 21.19 -13.49
CA VAL A 99 -12.95 21.47 -13.97
C VAL A 99 -12.58 22.90 -13.60
N MET A 100 -11.68 23.04 -12.63
CA MET A 100 -11.16 24.33 -12.19
C MET A 100 -9.81 24.63 -12.85
N SER A 101 -9.72 25.75 -13.56
CA SER A 101 -8.49 26.25 -14.18
C SER A 101 -8.55 27.77 -14.34
N LEU A 102 -7.45 28.38 -14.83
CA LEU A 102 -7.46 29.81 -15.17
C LEU A 102 -8.47 30.15 -16.28
N ALA A 103 -8.82 29.17 -17.13
CA ALA A 103 -9.82 29.36 -18.19
C ALA A 103 -11.25 29.30 -17.67
N THR A 104 -11.49 28.62 -16.53
CA THR A 104 -12.82 28.51 -15.92
C THR A 104 -13.02 29.46 -14.74
N TYR A 105 -11.93 30.00 -14.18
CA TYR A 105 -11.97 30.94 -13.08
C TYR A 105 -12.75 32.21 -13.45
N ARG A 106 -13.71 32.58 -12.59
CA ARG A 106 -14.53 33.77 -12.76
C ARG A 106 -14.09 34.86 -11.78
N LYS A 107 -13.85 36.06 -12.31
CA LYS A 107 -13.54 37.27 -11.55
C LYS A 107 -14.80 38.11 -11.41
N VAL A 108 -14.94 38.75 -10.24
CA VAL A 108 -15.98 39.76 -10.00
C VAL A 108 -15.52 41.09 -10.55
N LYS A 109 -16.36 41.73 -11.38
CA LYS A 109 -16.13 43.09 -11.90
C LYS A 109 -17.32 43.98 -11.60
N ASN A 110 -17.01 45.21 -11.20
CA ASN A 110 -17.98 46.29 -11.12
C ASN A 110 -18.19 46.86 -12.52
N VAL A 111 -19.42 46.83 -13.00
CA VAL A 111 -19.84 47.47 -14.25
C VAL A 111 -20.73 48.65 -13.88
N LEU A 112 -20.29 49.85 -14.22
CA LEU A 112 -21.13 51.04 -14.14
C LEU A 112 -22.11 51.00 -15.31
N LEU A 113 -23.40 50.88 -15.00
CA LEU A 113 -24.48 50.95 -15.98
C LEU A 113 -24.70 52.40 -16.44
N GLU A 114 -25.29 52.58 -17.61
CA GLU A 114 -25.60 53.91 -18.18
C GLU A 114 -26.53 54.75 -17.29
N ASN A 115 -27.30 54.10 -16.42
CA ASN A 115 -28.16 54.75 -15.42
C ASN A 115 -27.41 55.18 -14.14
N GLY A 116 -26.09 54.97 -14.07
CA GLY A 116 -25.25 55.29 -12.91
C GLY A 116 -25.27 54.25 -11.78
N GLU A 117 -26.00 53.14 -11.95
CA GLU A 117 -26.01 52.03 -10.99
C GLU A 117 -24.78 51.12 -11.19
N LEU A 118 -24.25 50.59 -10.09
CA LEU A 118 -23.17 49.61 -10.12
C LEU A 118 -23.79 48.21 -10.19
N GLU A 119 -23.58 47.53 -11.32
CA GLU A 119 -23.93 46.12 -11.50
C GLU A 119 -22.68 45.26 -11.30
N LEU A 120 -22.79 44.26 -10.44
CA LEU A 120 -21.74 43.27 -10.24
C LEU A 120 -21.93 42.15 -11.25
N LYS A 121 -20.95 41.96 -12.13
CA LYS A 121 -20.91 40.87 -13.10
C LYS A 121 -19.77 39.93 -12.77
N THR A 122 -20.03 38.64 -12.87
CA THR A 122 -18.98 37.62 -12.90
C THR A 122 -18.59 37.38 -14.35
N ASP A 123 -17.28 37.27 -14.58
CA ASP A 123 -16.76 37.14 -15.92
C ASP A 123 -15.53 36.24 -15.92
N TYR A 124 -15.31 35.47 -16.99
CA TYR A 124 -14.12 34.62 -17.09
C TYR A 124 -12.86 35.49 -17.02
N LEU A 125 -11.91 35.08 -16.18
CA LEU A 125 -10.62 35.74 -16.05
C LEU A 125 -9.89 35.78 -17.40
N ILE A 126 -10.00 34.69 -18.16
CA ILE A 126 -9.49 34.58 -19.53
C ILE A 126 -10.66 34.27 -20.46
N LYS A 127 -11.13 35.28 -21.20
CA LYS A 127 -12.13 35.10 -22.28
C LYS A 127 -11.49 34.67 -23.59
N GLU A 128 -10.43 35.38 -23.95
CA GLU A 128 -9.64 35.18 -25.15
C GLU A 128 -8.17 35.23 -24.73
N ILE A 129 -7.35 34.39 -25.36
CA ILE A 129 -5.92 34.34 -25.05
C ILE A 129 -5.29 35.65 -25.53
N PRO A 130 -4.65 36.44 -24.66
CA PRO A 130 -4.18 37.77 -25.04
C PRO A 130 -3.08 37.68 -26.10
N GLN A 131 -3.32 38.24 -27.30
CA GLN A 131 -2.34 38.26 -28.38
C GLN A 131 -1.45 39.53 -28.34
N TYR A 132 -1.90 40.57 -27.64
CA TYR A 132 -1.21 41.86 -27.56
C TYR A 132 -0.61 42.12 -26.17
N SER A 133 0.56 42.75 -26.14
CA SER A 133 1.31 43.05 -24.90
C SER A 133 0.51 43.85 -23.87
N LYS A 134 -0.40 44.72 -24.31
CA LYS A 134 -1.25 45.55 -23.44
C LYS A 134 -2.37 44.75 -22.76
N GLU A 135 -2.92 43.75 -23.45
CA GLU A 135 -3.94 42.86 -22.89
C GLU A 135 -3.31 41.87 -21.92
N MET A 136 -2.12 41.36 -22.25
CA MET A 136 -1.34 40.52 -21.33
C MET A 136 -0.93 41.28 -20.06
N ALA A 137 -0.57 42.56 -20.18
CA ALA A 137 -0.28 43.40 -19.01
C ALA A 137 -1.50 43.57 -18.10
N ARG A 138 -2.71 43.70 -18.66
CA ARG A 138 -3.97 43.75 -17.89
C ARG A 138 -4.27 42.42 -17.20
N LEU A 139 -4.16 41.30 -17.92
CA LEU A 139 -4.35 39.97 -17.34
C LEU A 139 -3.37 39.71 -16.18
N LYS A 140 -2.11 40.14 -16.35
CA LYS A 140 -1.08 40.04 -15.31
C LYS A 140 -1.44 40.86 -14.09
N GLU A 141 -1.93 42.09 -14.26
CA GLU A 141 -2.42 42.92 -13.17
C GLU A 141 -3.64 42.29 -12.47
N ASP A 142 -4.59 41.77 -13.25
CA ASP A 142 -5.77 41.07 -12.73
C ASP A 142 -5.38 39.85 -11.87
N ILE A 143 -4.46 39.00 -12.35
CA ILE A 143 -3.96 37.84 -11.62
C ILE A 143 -3.22 38.24 -10.34
N LEU A 144 -2.41 39.29 -10.39
CA LEU A 144 -1.61 39.74 -9.24
C LEU A 144 -2.45 40.44 -8.17
N THR A 145 -3.58 41.01 -8.57
CA THR A 145 -4.50 41.71 -7.66
C THR A 145 -5.55 40.78 -7.07
N GLU A 146 -5.84 39.64 -7.71
CA GLU A 146 -6.80 38.68 -7.15
C GLU A 146 -6.28 37.98 -5.89
N PRO A 147 -6.94 38.21 -4.74
CA PRO A 147 -6.59 37.52 -3.51
C PRO A 147 -6.79 36.02 -3.68
N LYS A 148 -5.78 35.25 -3.26
CA LYS A 148 -5.82 33.78 -3.20
C LYS A 148 -5.79 33.00 -4.53
N LEU A 149 -5.33 33.61 -5.63
CA LEU A 149 -5.06 32.89 -6.88
C LEU A 149 -3.64 32.26 -6.96
N ILE A 150 -2.69 32.83 -6.20
CA ILE A 150 -1.26 32.46 -6.22
C ILE A 150 -0.84 31.86 -4.88
N GLY A 151 -0.14 30.73 -4.87
CA GLY A 151 0.46 30.13 -3.67
C GLY A 151 -0.10 28.75 -3.32
N PRO A 152 0.03 28.30 -2.06
CA PRO A 152 -0.24 26.92 -1.76
C PRO A 152 -1.71 26.50 -1.89
N GLY A 153 -1.96 25.41 -2.61
CA GLY A 153 -3.32 24.91 -2.87
C GLY A 153 -4.16 25.80 -3.80
N ARG A 154 -3.51 26.64 -4.63
CA ARG A 154 -4.16 27.58 -5.54
C ARG A 154 -3.80 27.28 -7.00
N LEU A 155 -4.44 27.97 -7.95
CA LEU A 155 -4.26 27.72 -9.38
C LEU A 155 -2.89 28.14 -9.90
N ILE A 156 -2.21 29.12 -9.30
CA ILE A 156 -0.89 29.59 -9.75
C ILE A 156 0.17 29.32 -8.68
N SER A 157 1.33 28.83 -9.10
CA SER A 157 2.45 28.53 -8.20
C SER A 157 3.07 29.78 -7.59
N SER A 158 3.77 29.60 -6.46
CA SER A 158 4.45 30.70 -5.76
C SER A 158 5.52 31.38 -6.62
N SER A 159 6.14 30.63 -7.53
CA SER A 159 7.14 31.15 -8.49
C SER A 159 6.52 31.87 -9.69
N ARG A 160 5.20 31.72 -9.91
CA ARG A 160 4.45 32.21 -11.08
C ARG A 160 4.91 31.59 -12.41
N LYS A 161 5.61 30.45 -12.34
CA LYS A 161 6.06 29.69 -13.51
C LYS A 161 5.21 28.45 -13.79
N ALA A 162 4.35 28.06 -12.85
CA ALA A 162 3.41 26.96 -13.03
C ALA A 162 1.98 27.36 -12.74
N THR A 163 1.06 26.68 -13.43
CA THR A 163 -0.38 26.74 -13.20
C THR A 163 -0.95 25.33 -13.05
N ALA A 164 -2.05 25.22 -12.31
CA ALA A 164 -2.74 23.96 -12.03
C ALA A 164 -4.14 23.93 -12.66
N ILE A 165 -4.51 22.77 -13.17
CA ILE A 165 -5.87 22.42 -13.59
C ILE A 165 -6.34 21.33 -12.63
N ILE A 166 -7.40 21.59 -11.88
CA ILE A 166 -7.97 20.66 -10.90
C ILE A 166 -9.22 20.04 -11.51
N LEU A 167 -9.21 18.71 -11.59
CA LEU A 167 -10.26 17.89 -12.17
C LEU A 167 -10.92 17.09 -11.06
N GLU A 168 -12.23 17.26 -10.87
CA GLU A 168 -13.00 16.44 -9.94
C GLU A 168 -13.55 15.20 -10.63
N LEU A 169 -13.27 14.01 -10.11
CA LEU A 169 -13.78 12.76 -10.66
C LEU A 169 -15.12 12.41 -10.00
N LYS A 170 -16.15 12.16 -10.83
CA LYS A 170 -17.47 11.76 -10.35
C LYS A 170 -17.36 10.43 -9.57
N THR A 171 -17.73 10.47 -8.30
CA THR A 171 -17.45 9.43 -7.28
C THR A 171 -18.09 8.07 -7.52
N ASN A 172 -19.05 7.96 -8.44
CA ASN A 172 -19.64 6.67 -8.83
C ASN A 172 -18.64 5.72 -9.50
N MET A 173 -17.44 6.18 -9.86
CA MET A 173 -16.39 5.35 -10.45
C MET A 173 -15.27 4.91 -9.48
N GLY A 174 -15.31 5.35 -8.20
CA GLY A 174 -14.14 5.23 -7.31
C GLY A 174 -14.26 4.29 -6.11
N TRP A 175 -15.45 4.06 -5.54
CA TRP A 175 -15.56 3.38 -4.23
C TRP A 175 -16.39 2.10 -4.22
N LYS A 176 -17.29 1.89 -5.19
CA LYS A 176 -18.18 0.71 -5.25
C LYS A 176 -17.88 -0.19 -6.44
N GLY A 177 -16.72 -0.85 -6.45
CA GLY A 177 -16.47 -2.09 -7.20
C GLY A 177 -16.91 -2.15 -8.68
N GLN A 178 -17.07 -1.01 -9.36
CA GLN A 178 -17.38 -0.98 -10.79
C GLN A 178 -16.07 -0.87 -11.56
N LYS A 179 -15.93 -1.78 -12.53
CA LYS A 179 -14.75 -1.98 -13.37
C LYS A 179 -14.01 -0.68 -13.71
N ASN A 180 -12.70 -0.67 -13.47
CA ASN A 180 -11.71 0.40 -13.70
C ASN A 180 -11.60 0.97 -15.15
N TYR A 181 -12.58 0.75 -16.03
CA TYR A 181 -12.52 1.18 -17.44
C TYR A 181 -12.35 2.71 -17.58
N GLY A 182 -13.05 3.50 -16.76
CA GLY A 182 -12.89 4.96 -16.80
C GLY A 182 -11.55 5.48 -16.29
N GLN A 183 -10.88 4.75 -15.39
CA GLN A 183 -9.59 5.16 -14.82
C GLN A 183 -8.43 4.93 -15.81
N ILE A 184 -8.50 3.86 -16.61
CA ILE A 184 -7.52 3.58 -17.68
C ILE A 184 -7.62 4.65 -18.76
N GLU A 185 -8.83 5.02 -19.17
CA GLU A 185 -9.08 6.07 -20.17
C GLU A 185 -8.55 7.43 -19.71
N VAL A 186 -8.81 7.81 -18.44
CA VAL A 186 -8.24 9.02 -17.84
C VAL A 186 -6.71 8.99 -17.82
N THR A 187 -6.10 7.88 -17.43
CA THR A 187 -4.62 7.79 -17.37
C THR A 187 -3.99 7.87 -18.76
N GLN A 188 -4.58 7.20 -19.76
CA GLN A 188 -4.12 7.30 -21.15
C GLN A 188 -4.26 8.72 -21.70
N TRP A 189 -5.36 9.40 -21.38
CA TRP A 189 -5.55 10.79 -21.74
C TRP A 189 -4.49 11.70 -21.07
N LEU A 190 -4.22 11.54 -19.77
CA LEU A 190 -3.16 12.31 -19.09
C LEU A 190 -1.78 12.13 -19.76
N GLU A 191 -1.38 10.90 -20.07
CA GLU A 191 -0.10 10.64 -20.75
C GLU A 191 -0.06 11.26 -22.17
N SER A 192 -1.20 11.32 -22.86
CA SER A 192 -1.31 12.00 -24.15
C SER A 192 -1.12 13.51 -24.04
N ILE A 193 -1.62 14.14 -22.96
CA ILE A 193 -1.40 15.55 -22.66
C ILE A 193 0.09 15.81 -22.40
N ARG A 194 0.74 14.99 -21.57
CA ARG A 194 2.19 15.14 -21.30
C ARG A 194 2.99 15.10 -22.59
N THR A 195 2.76 14.10 -23.44
CA THR A 195 3.49 13.95 -24.71
C THR A 195 3.27 15.15 -25.64
N LYS A 196 2.01 15.60 -25.81
CA LYS A 196 1.64 16.71 -26.71
C LYS A 196 2.32 18.04 -26.35
N TYR A 197 2.36 18.40 -25.06
CA TYR A 197 2.84 19.71 -24.63
C TYR A 197 4.33 19.73 -24.27
N GLU A 198 4.94 18.60 -23.91
CA GLU A 198 6.39 18.51 -23.71
C GLU A 198 7.17 18.73 -25.01
N GLU A 199 6.63 18.30 -26.16
CA GLU A 199 7.17 18.62 -27.50
C GLU A 199 7.16 20.12 -27.79
N GLN A 200 6.26 20.88 -27.15
CA GLN A 200 6.14 22.34 -27.27
C GLN A 200 6.99 23.10 -26.22
N GLY A 201 7.77 22.39 -25.40
CA GLY A 201 8.61 22.98 -24.36
C GLY A 201 7.90 23.29 -23.04
N ILE A 202 6.62 22.91 -22.89
CA ILE A 202 5.85 23.04 -21.65
C ILE A 202 5.95 21.72 -20.88
N LYS A 203 6.49 21.77 -19.65
CA LYS A 203 6.58 20.56 -18.82
C LYS A 203 5.25 20.27 -18.15
N VAL A 204 4.84 19.00 -18.13
CA VAL A 204 3.55 18.56 -17.59
C VAL A 204 3.75 17.58 -16.45
N TYR A 205 3.13 17.86 -15.31
CA TYR A 205 3.22 17.07 -14.08
C TYR A 205 1.82 16.66 -13.62
N PHE A 206 1.68 15.46 -13.05
CA PHE A 206 0.38 14.97 -12.57
C PHE A 206 0.37 14.67 -11.07
N TYR A 207 -0.74 14.96 -10.42
CA TYR A 207 -0.94 14.65 -9.00
C TYR A 207 -2.39 14.24 -8.73
N GLY A 208 -2.62 13.47 -7.68
CA GLY A 208 -3.96 13.04 -7.25
C GLY A 208 -4.03 11.55 -6.94
N ALA A 209 -4.92 11.19 -6.00
CA ALA A 209 -5.09 9.80 -5.59
C ALA A 209 -5.46 8.87 -6.76
N PRO A 210 -6.34 9.25 -7.71
CA PRO A 210 -6.68 8.40 -8.85
C PRO A 210 -5.50 8.11 -9.77
N TYR A 211 -4.68 9.12 -10.10
CA TYR A 211 -3.46 8.94 -10.90
C TYR A 211 -2.47 8.01 -10.20
N LEU A 212 -2.29 8.18 -8.89
CA LEU A 212 -1.40 7.32 -8.10
C LEU A 212 -1.89 5.87 -8.03
N ARG A 213 -3.21 5.66 -7.82
CA ARG A 213 -3.84 4.34 -7.74
C ARG A 213 -3.66 3.56 -9.04
N THR A 214 -3.97 4.17 -10.19
CA THR A 214 -3.87 3.49 -11.50
C THR A 214 -2.44 3.09 -11.83
N HIS A 215 -1.48 3.94 -11.51
CA HIS A 215 -0.07 3.64 -11.76
C HIS A 215 0.43 2.53 -10.84
N ILE A 216 0.04 2.53 -9.56
CA ILE A 216 0.34 1.42 -8.65
C ILE A 216 -0.25 0.09 -9.15
N ASP A 217 -1.50 0.10 -9.62
CA ASP A 217 -2.13 -1.11 -10.16
C ASP A 217 -1.40 -1.62 -11.41
N LYS A 218 -1.04 -0.71 -12.33
CA LYS A 218 -0.27 -1.05 -13.54
C LYS A 218 1.10 -1.66 -13.19
N GLU A 219 1.82 -1.04 -12.27
CA GLU A 219 3.13 -1.54 -11.80
C GLU A 219 2.99 -2.88 -11.10
N LEU A 220 1.97 -3.06 -10.27
CA LEU A 220 1.69 -4.33 -9.61
C LEU A 220 1.40 -5.44 -10.62
N MET A 221 0.55 -5.19 -11.63
CA MET A 221 0.24 -6.15 -12.68
C MET A 221 1.48 -6.54 -13.49
N GLY A 222 2.29 -5.56 -13.88
CA GLY A 222 3.54 -5.78 -14.60
C GLY A 222 4.53 -6.60 -13.78
N PHE A 223 4.72 -6.21 -12.52
CA PHE A 223 5.55 -6.91 -11.54
C PHE A 223 5.12 -8.37 -11.37
N MET A 224 3.84 -8.64 -11.14
CA MET A 224 3.36 -10.01 -10.88
C MET A 224 3.57 -10.94 -12.07
N ARG A 225 3.42 -10.45 -13.31
CA ARG A 225 3.72 -11.25 -14.51
C ARG A 225 5.19 -11.67 -14.55
N ILE A 226 6.10 -10.72 -14.33
CA ILE A 226 7.55 -10.99 -14.32
C ILE A 226 7.92 -11.90 -13.14
N ALA A 227 7.35 -11.65 -11.96
CA ALA A 227 7.60 -12.44 -10.76
C ALA A 227 7.20 -13.91 -10.93
N ILE A 228 6.03 -14.19 -11.52
CA ILE A 228 5.58 -15.56 -11.80
C ILE A 228 6.53 -16.26 -12.77
N ILE A 229 6.94 -15.60 -13.86
CA ILE A 229 7.89 -16.17 -14.81
C ILE A 229 9.24 -16.44 -14.11
N ALA A 230 9.72 -15.50 -13.29
CA ALA A 230 10.96 -15.62 -12.57
C ALA A 230 10.96 -16.83 -11.62
N VAL A 231 9.93 -17.02 -10.78
CA VAL A 231 9.90 -18.16 -9.83
C VAL A 231 9.78 -19.52 -10.52
N VAL A 232 9.03 -19.60 -11.63
CA VAL A 232 8.88 -20.82 -12.43
C VAL A 232 10.20 -21.24 -13.08
N MET A 233 11.14 -20.31 -13.26
CA MET A 233 12.47 -20.56 -13.80
C MET A 233 13.54 -20.74 -12.71
N ILE A 234 13.58 -19.85 -11.71
CA ILE A 234 14.62 -19.79 -10.68
C ILE A 234 14.54 -20.99 -9.74
N ILE A 235 13.35 -21.38 -9.26
CA ILE A 235 13.22 -22.49 -8.31
C ILE A 235 13.70 -23.82 -8.91
N PRO A 236 13.25 -24.23 -10.11
CA PRO A 236 13.79 -25.42 -10.75
C PRO A 236 15.27 -25.33 -11.11
N LEU A 237 15.77 -24.13 -11.44
CA LEU A 237 17.19 -23.91 -11.69
C LEU A 237 18.02 -24.21 -10.44
N ILE A 238 17.67 -23.63 -9.29
CA ILE A 238 18.37 -23.88 -8.02
C ILE A 238 18.28 -25.36 -7.65
N ALA A 239 17.11 -25.99 -7.80
CA ALA A 239 16.95 -27.42 -7.54
C ALA A 239 17.85 -28.28 -8.45
N SER A 240 17.98 -27.90 -9.71
CA SER A 240 18.83 -28.58 -10.70
C SER A 240 20.33 -28.41 -10.41
N LEU A 241 20.75 -27.26 -9.86
CA LEU A 241 22.13 -27.04 -9.42
C LEU A 241 22.49 -27.99 -8.26
N VAL A 242 21.56 -28.25 -7.34
CA VAL A 242 21.79 -29.12 -6.18
C VAL A 242 21.67 -30.60 -6.54
N PHE A 243 20.55 -31.02 -7.14
CA PHE A 243 20.25 -32.44 -7.38
C PHE A 243 20.70 -32.97 -8.75
N GLY A 244 21.27 -32.11 -9.59
CA GLY A 244 21.66 -32.40 -10.96
C GLY A 244 20.57 -32.09 -11.97
N PHE A 245 20.99 -31.71 -13.18
CA PHE A 245 20.07 -31.36 -14.26
C PHE A 245 19.21 -32.56 -14.70
N SER A 246 17.89 -32.41 -14.57
CA SER A 246 16.90 -33.39 -15.01
C SER A 246 15.65 -32.68 -15.53
N THR A 247 15.27 -32.98 -16.78
CA THR A 247 14.04 -32.42 -17.37
C THR A 247 12.79 -32.79 -16.56
N ARG A 248 12.77 -33.96 -15.92
CA ARG A 248 11.66 -34.41 -15.07
C ARG A 248 11.56 -33.61 -13.78
N LEU A 249 12.69 -33.20 -13.19
CA LEU A 249 12.73 -32.32 -12.03
C LEU A 249 12.17 -30.94 -12.38
N ILE A 250 12.60 -30.39 -13.52
CA ILE A 250 12.14 -29.09 -14.01
C ILE A 250 10.63 -29.11 -14.26
N LEU A 251 10.14 -30.11 -15.01
CA LEU A 251 8.72 -30.27 -15.29
C LEU A 251 7.87 -30.41 -14.01
N LEU A 252 8.31 -31.22 -13.05
CA LEU A 252 7.62 -31.40 -11.77
C LEU A 252 7.50 -30.08 -11.00
N LEU A 253 8.62 -29.37 -10.84
CA LEU A 253 8.64 -28.13 -10.06
C LEU A 253 7.89 -27.01 -10.77
N SER A 254 8.15 -26.76 -12.06
CA SER A 254 7.47 -25.71 -12.81
C SER A 254 5.95 -25.94 -12.88
N SER A 255 5.49 -27.17 -13.17
CA SER A 255 4.05 -27.46 -13.22
C SER A 255 3.38 -27.36 -11.84
N GLY A 256 4.04 -27.83 -10.78
CA GLY A 256 3.51 -27.74 -9.42
C GLY A 256 3.47 -26.31 -8.88
N ILE A 257 4.48 -25.48 -9.18
CA ILE A 257 4.49 -24.05 -8.85
C ILE A 257 3.35 -23.33 -9.56
N LEU A 258 3.22 -23.51 -10.88
CA LEU A 258 2.13 -22.92 -11.66
C LEU A 258 0.76 -23.37 -11.15
N ALA A 259 0.57 -24.66 -10.88
CA ALA A 259 -0.66 -25.20 -10.32
C ALA A 259 -1.00 -24.58 -8.96
N THR A 260 0.01 -24.37 -8.10
CA THR A 260 -0.19 -23.75 -6.78
C THR A 260 -0.57 -22.27 -6.90
N ILE A 261 0.08 -21.52 -7.78
CA ILE A 261 -0.25 -20.11 -8.07
C ILE A 261 -1.67 -20.01 -8.61
N ILE A 262 -2.03 -20.80 -9.62
CA ILE A 262 -3.37 -20.81 -10.22
C ILE A 262 -4.43 -21.19 -9.18
N ALA A 263 -4.17 -22.22 -8.37
CA ALA A 263 -5.09 -22.63 -7.32
C ALA A 263 -5.27 -21.53 -6.26
N THR A 264 -4.19 -20.84 -5.89
CA THR A 264 -4.24 -19.74 -4.91
C THR A 264 -5.11 -18.60 -5.43
N ILE A 265 -4.87 -18.15 -6.66
CA ILE A 265 -5.66 -17.07 -7.27
C ILE A 265 -7.11 -17.50 -7.43
N GLY A 266 -7.36 -18.66 -8.06
CA GLY A 266 -8.72 -19.13 -8.33
C GLY A 266 -9.56 -19.35 -7.07
N LEU A 267 -8.97 -19.92 -6.01
CA LEU A 267 -9.66 -20.06 -4.72
C LEU A 267 -9.89 -18.71 -4.03
N SER A 268 -8.95 -17.77 -4.14
CA SER A 268 -9.10 -16.44 -3.56
C SER A 268 -10.22 -15.65 -4.24
N THR A 269 -10.31 -15.73 -5.58
CA THR A 269 -11.40 -15.11 -6.35
C THR A 269 -12.76 -15.70 -5.97
N LEU A 270 -12.87 -17.01 -5.77
CA LEU A 270 -14.13 -17.66 -5.34
C LEU A 270 -14.62 -17.16 -3.98
N ILE A 271 -13.71 -16.76 -3.09
CA ILE A 271 -14.04 -16.19 -1.77
C ILE A 271 -14.37 -14.69 -1.89
N GLY A 272 -14.10 -14.06 -3.04
CA GLY A 272 -14.27 -12.63 -3.27
C GLY A 272 -13.12 -11.78 -2.72
N ALA A 273 -11.94 -12.38 -2.49
CA ALA A 273 -10.75 -11.65 -2.07
C ALA A 273 -10.14 -10.88 -3.25
N LYS A 274 -9.66 -9.66 -3.01
CA LYS A 274 -9.12 -8.79 -4.06
C LYS A 274 -7.60 -8.75 -4.06
N MET A 275 -7.03 -8.55 -5.24
CA MET A 275 -5.59 -8.37 -5.41
C MET A 275 -5.21 -6.91 -5.15
N ASN A 276 -4.38 -6.67 -4.14
CA ASN A 276 -3.84 -5.36 -3.80
C ASN A 276 -2.33 -5.49 -3.54
N VAL A 277 -1.65 -4.36 -3.30
CA VAL A 277 -0.19 -4.35 -3.05
C VAL A 277 0.19 -5.32 -1.93
N ILE A 278 -0.57 -5.40 -0.84
CA ILE A 278 -0.25 -6.26 0.31
C ILE A 278 -0.61 -7.72 0.01
N SER A 279 -1.78 -8.00 -0.55
CA SER A 279 -2.20 -9.38 -0.85
C SER A 279 -1.35 -10.05 -1.93
N SER A 280 -0.70 -9.27 -2.80
CA SER A 280 0.30 -9.76 -3.75
C SER A 280 1.45 -10.51 -3.07
N VAL A 281 1.87 -10.08 -1.88
CA VAL A 281 2.91 -10.78 -1.09
C VAL A 281 2.42 -12.17 -0.69
N GLY A 282 1.13 -12.30 -0.37
CA GLY A 282 0.51 -13.60 -0.06
C GLY A 282 0.53 -14.56 -1.25
N LEU A 283 0.41 -14.04 -2.48
CA LEU A 283 0.55 -14.86 -3.68
C LEU A 283 2.00 -15.32 -3.92
N VAL A 284 2.99 -14.50 -3.58
CA VAL A 284 4.42 -14.85 -3.66
C VAL A 284 4.81 -15.99 -2.70
N ILE A 285 4.02 -16.24 -1.65
CA ILE A 285 4.21 -17.39 -0.74
C ILE A 285 3.95 -18.72 -1.46
N ALA A 286 3.03 -18.78 -2.43
CA ALA A 286 2.65 -20.01 -3.14
C ALA A 286 3.85 -20.76 -3.76
N PRO A 287 4.69 -20.14 -4.62
CA PRO A 287 5.86 -20.80 -5.17
C PRO A 287 6.90 -21.19 -4.09
N ALA A 288 7.09 -20.35 -3.08
CA ALA A 288 8.04 -20.58 -1.99
C ALA A 288 7.68 -21.85 -1.21
N VAL A 289 6.42 -21.96 -0.77
CA VAL A 289 5.90 -23.11 -0.02
C VAL A 289 6.00 -24.38 -0.85
N PHE A 290 5.44 -24.40 -2.06
CA PHE A 290 5.45 -25.61 -2.88
C PHE A 290 6.89 -26.07 -3.18
N GLY A 291 7.77 -25.15 -3.58
CA GLY A 291 9.17 -25.46 -3.86
C GLY A 291 9.87 -26.06 -2.63
N SER A 292 9.67 -25.46 -1.46
CA SER A 292 10.28 -25.91 -0.21
C SER A 292 9.81 -27.32 0.21
N TYR A 293 8.49 -27.59 0.15
CA TYR A 293 7.90 -28.91 0.44
C TYR A 293 8.35 -29.96 -0.57
N ALA A 294 8.44 -29.57 -1.85
CA ALA A 294 8.90 -30.46 -2.89
C ALA A 294 10.33 -30.92 -2.67
N ILE A 295 11.23 -30.02 -2.26
CA ILE A 295 12.62 -30.38 -1.96
C ILE A 295 12.72 -31.30 -0.76
N GLN A 296 11.95 -31.07 0.32
CA GLN A 296 11.94 -31.97 1.47
C GLN A 296 11.51 -33.39 1.08
N PHE A 297 10.47 -33.50 0.23
CA PHE A 297 10.02 -34.79 -0.28
C PHE A 297 11.07 -35.45 -1.20
N LEU A 298 11.60 -34.70 -2.16
CA LEU A 298 12.58 -35.18 -3.14
C LEU A 298 13.90 -35.60 -2.49
N ALA A 299 14.38 -34.85 -1.50
CA ALA A 299 15.59 -35.18 -0.77
C ALA A 299 15.47 -36.55 -0.08
N ARG A 300 14.33 -36.81 0.60
CA ARG A 300 14.08 -38.11 1.23
C ARG A 300 13.89 -39.23 0.21
N TYR A 301 13.22 -38.93 -0.91
CA TYR A 301 13.05 -39.88 -2.02
C TYR A 301 14.39 -40.32 -2.62
N PHE A 302 15.32 -39.39 -2.84
CA PHE A 302 16.64 -39.70 -3.38
C PHE A 302 17.51 -40.45 -2.38
N GLU A 303 17.37 -40.19 -1.09
CA GLU A 303 18.09 -40.91 -0.03
C GLU A 303 17.61 -42.37 0.11
N LEU A 304 16.31 -42.61 0.08
CA LEU A 304 15.73 -43.97 0.22
C LEU A 304 15.78 -44.78 -1.07
N GLY A 305 15.79 -44.11 -2.22
CA GLY A 305 15.76 -44.73 -3.54
C GLY A 305 14.34 -44.95 -4.09
N LYS A 306 14.28 -45.13 -5.42
CA LYS A 306 13.05 -45.08 -6.23
C LYS A 306 11.93 -46.03 -5.80
N GLU A 307 12.28 -47.19 -5.25
CA GLU A 307 11.30 -48.23 -4.90
C GLU A 307 10.56 -47.96 -3.59
N LYS A 308 11.06 -47.01 -2.77
CA LYS A 308 10.58 -46.74 -1.41
C LYS A 308 9.73 -45.48 -1.33
N ILE A 309 8.90 -45.22 -2.34
CA ILE A 309 8.05 -44.02 -2.36
C ILE A 309 7.00 -43.99 -1.23
N ASN A 310 6.42 -45.15 -0.89
CA ASN A 310 5.47 -45.26 0.22
C ASN A 310 6.14 -44.94 1.56
N GLN A 311 7.39 -45.38 1.75
CA GLN A 311 8.18 -45.07 2.93
C GLN A 311 8.57 -43.59 2.96
N THR A 312 8.93 -43.02 1.81
CA THR A 312 9.18 -41.57 1.68
C THR A 312 7.96 -40.77 2.13
N PHE A 313 6.77 -41.14 1.64
CA PHE A 313 5.52 -40.49 2.00
C PHE A 313 5.22 -40.61 3.50
N SER A 314 5.39 -41.80 4.09
CA SER A 314 5.17 -42.00 5.52
C SER A 314 6.12 -41.19 6.40
N ASP A 315 7.37 -41.03 5.96
CA ASP A 315 8.42 -40.32 6.71
C ASP A 315 8.25 -38.80 6.65
N VAL A 316 7.76 -38.26 5.53
CA VAL A 316 7.76 -36.80 5.29
C VAL A 316 6.40 -36.16 5.54
N ARG A 317 5.27 -36.88 5.37
CA ARG A 317 3.92 -36.30 5.42
C ARG A 317 3.62 -35.53 6.71
N TRP A 318 4.05 -36.02 7.87
CA TRP A 318 3.75 -35.37 9.15
C TRP A 318 4.55 -34.09 9.34
N ALA A 319 5.82 -34.07 8.90
CA ALA A 319 6.61 -32.85 8.93
C ALA A 319 5.98 -31.76 8.05
N LEU A 320 5.51 -32.11 6.84
CA LEU A 320 4.83 -31.17 5.95
C LEU A 320 3.48 -30.69 6.50
N ILE A 321 2.66 -31.59 7.06
CA ILE A 321 1.37 -31.20 7.64
C ILE A 321 1.56 -30.27 8.85
N LEU A 322 2.56 -30.52 9.69
CA LEU A 322 2.85 -29.68 10.84
C LEU A 322 3.36 -28.30 10.42
N SER A 323 4.28 -28.25 9.45
CA SER A 323 4.80 -27.02 8.86
C SER A 323 3.70 -26.19 8.17
N ALA A 324 2.83 -26.83 7.38
CA ALA A 324 1.68 -26.14 6.80
C ALA A 324 0.69 -25.66 7.87
N GLY A 325 0.47 -26.46 8.92
CA GLY A 325 -0.32 -26.06 10.09
C GLY A 325 0.28 -24.85 10.79
N THR A 326 1.61 -24.76 10.89
CA THR A 326 2.31 -23.60 11.46
C THR A 326 2.15 -22.35 10.65
N SER A 327 2.32 -22.47 9.34
CA SER A 327 2.07 -21.36 8.43
C SER A 327 0.61 -20.90 8.46
N LEU A 328 -0.37 -21.83 8.44
CA LEU A 328 -1.79 -21.50 8.50
C LEU A 328 -2.17 -20.77 9.81
N CYS A 329 -1.64 -21.19 10.95
CA CYS A 329 -1.86 -20.46 12.20
C CYS A 329 -1.11 -19.12 12.23
N GLY A 330 -0.05 -18.95 11.45
CA GLY A 330 0.59 -17.65 11.27
C GLY A 330 -0.32 -16.66 10.51
N PHE A 331 -1.04 -17.15 9.50
CA PHE A 331 -1.81 -16.29 8.59
C PHE A 331 -3.29 -16.13 8.97
N LEU A 332 -4.02 -17.22 9.26
CA LEU A 332 -5.47 -17.20 9.52
C LEU A 332 -5.96 -16.16 10.55
N PRO A 333 -5.24 -15.86 11.65
CA PRO A 333 -5.68 -14.84 12.62
C PRO A 333 -5.78 -13.44 12.01
N LEU A 334 -4.98 -13.18 10.98
CA LEU A 334 -4.99 -11.90 10.29
C LEU A 334 -6.30 -11.65 9.54
N THR A 335 -7.11 -12.68 9.30
CA THR A 335 -8.47 -12.54 8.74
C THR A 335 -9.41 -11.76 9.66
N ILE A 336 -9.13 -11.74 10.97
CA ILE A 336 -9.91 -11.00 11.98
C ILE A 336 -9.50 -9.51 12.01
N VAL A 337 -8.35 -9.15 11.39
CA VAL A 337 -7.90 -7.77 11.33
C VAL A 337 -8.95 -6.95 10.59
N PRO A 338 -9.46 -5.85 11.18
CA PRO A 338 -10.50 -5.03 10.57
C PRO A 338 -9.95 -4.10 9.47
N LEU A 339 -9.06 -4.62 8.61
CA LEU A 339 -8.50 -3.94 7.44
C LEU A 339 -8.56 -4.90 6.24
N VAL A 340 -9.25 -4.52 5.17
CA VAL A 340 -9.54 -5.39 4.02
C VAL A 340 -8.26 -5.90 3.37
N ALA A 341 -7.26 -5.04 3.17
CA ALA A 341 -6.01 -5.46 2.53
C ALA A 341 -5.25 -6.55 3.31
N ILE A 342 -5.31 -6.53 4.65
CA ILE A 342 -4.70 -7.57 5.50
C ILE A 342 -5.54 -8.85 5.48
N LYS A 343 -6.87 -8.73 5.42
CA LYS A 343 -7.77 -9.89 5.27
C LYS A 343 -7.54 -10.60 3.93
N ASP A 344 -7.39 -9.85 2.84
CA ASP A 344 -7.06 -10.40 1.53
C ASP A 344 -5.69 -11.07 1.57
N TYR A 345 -4.67 -10.39 2.11
CA TYR A 345 -3.34 -10.99 2.32
C TYR A 345 -3.38 -12.29 3.10
N SER A 346 -4.13 -12.34 4.21
CA SER A 346 -4.34 -13.55 5.02
C SER A 346 -4.97 -14.67 4.19
N THR A 347 -5.95 -14.33 3.37
CA THR A 347 -6.68 -15.27 2.52
C THR A 347 -5.76 -15.87 1.45
N PHE A 348 -5.06 -15.02 0.69
CA PHE A 348 -4.08 -15.45 -0.30
C PHE A 348 -2.98 -16.31 0.32
N SER A 349 -2.40 -15.88 1.45
CA SER A 349 -1.33 -16.61 2.13
C SER A 349 -1.80 -17.97 2.66
N SER A 350 -2.97 -18.03 3.27
CA SER A 350 -3.52 -19.27 3.82
C SER A 350 -3.87 -20.28 2.72
N LEU A 351 -4.47 -19.80 1.63
CA LEU A 351 -4.77 -20.63 0.46
C LEU A 351 -3.50 -21.08 -0.27
N ALA A 352 -2.48 -20.24 -0.36
CA ALA A 352 -1.17 -20.59 -0.91
C ALA A 352 -0.54 -21.77 -0.15
N VAL A 353 -0.54 -21.69 1.19
CA VAL A 353 -0.01 -22.76 2.05
C VAL A 353 -0.84 -24.03 1.90
N GLY A 354 -2.18 -23.92 1.94
CA GLY A 354 -3.09 -25.06 1.84
C GLY A 354 -2.98 -25.76 0.47
N ALA A 355 -3.03 -25.01 -0.62
CA ALA A 355 -2.85 -25.53 -1.97
C ALA A 355 -1.46 -26.14 -2.16
N GLY A 356 -0.41 -25.48 -1.66
CA GLY A 356 0.96 -25.99 -1.71
C GLY A 356 1.12 -27.32 -0.96
N LEU A 357 0.50 -27.46 0.22
CA LEU A 357 0.47 -28.71 0.98
C LEU A 357 -0.25 -29.81 0.19
N ILE A 358 -1.48 -29.55 -0.26
CA ILE A 358 -2.31 -30.54 -0.97
C ILE A 358 -1.57 -31.01 -2.23
N LEU A 359 -1.04 -30.09 -3.02
CA LEU A 359 -0.29 -30.42 -4.23
C LEU A 359 1.02 -31.15 -3.90
N SER A 360 1.75 -30.75 -2.86
CA SER A 360 2.98 -31.47 -2.47
C SER A 360 2.71 -32.93 -2.05
N LEU A 361 1.61 -33.19 -1.35
CA LEU A 361 1.24 -34.53 -0.88
C LEU A 361 0.58 -35.39 -1.98
N THR A 362 0.12 -34.79 -3.07
CA THR A 362 -0.58 -35.49 -4.16
C THR A 362 0.22 -35.48 -5.46
N LEU A 363 0.47 -34.32 -6.05
CA LEU A 363 1.14 -34.15 -7.34
C LEU A 363 2.54 -34.80 -7.36
N ILE A 364 3.34 -34.59 -6.31
CA ILE A 364 4.72 -35.12 -6.24
C ILE A 364 4.76 -36.66 -6.26
N PRO A 365 4.12 -37.37 -5.32
CA PRO A 365 4.17 -38.83 -5.34
C PRO A 365 3.55 -39.42 -6.61
N LEU A 366 2.46 -38.85 -7.12
CA LEU A 366 1.83 -39.29 -8.37
C LEU A 366 2.79 -39.15 -9.57
N PHE A 367 3.46 -38.01 -9.68
CA PHE A 367 4.44 -37.76 -10.73
C PHE A 367 5.62 -38.73 -10.64
N LEU A 368 6.15 -38.98 -9.44
CA LEU A 368 7.29 -39.89 -9.23
C LEU A 368 6.95 -41.37 -9.51
N ILE A 369 5.70 -41.79 -9.30
CA ILE A 369 5.23 -43.15 -9.68
C ILE A 369 5.27 -43.36 -11.20
N LEU A 370 4.88 -42.32 -11.95
CA LEU A 370 4.82 -42.37 -13.42
C LEU A 370 6.19 -42.14 -14.04
N PHE A 371 6.96 -41.18 -13.52
CA PHE A 371 8.21 -40.70 -14.09
C PHE A 371 9.39 -40.78 -13.10
N PRO A 372 9.76 -41.96 -12.58
CA PRO A 372 10.79 -42.08 -11.56
C PRO A 372 12.17 -41.67 -12.07
N PHE A 373 12.84 -40.74 -11.37
CA PHE A 373 14.21 -40.31 -11.67
C PHE A 373 15.13 -40.40 -10.44
N LYS A 374 16.46 -40.42 -10.66
CA LYS A 374 17.47 -40.41 -9.58
C LYS A 374 18.14 -39.03 -9.60
N SER A 375 18.53 -38.54 -8.42
CA SER A 375 19.52 -37.47 -8.37
C SER A 375 20.83 -37.97 -8.97
N LYS A 376 21.52 -37.10 -9.72
CA LYS A 376 22.86 -37.39 -10.23
C LYS A 376 23.95 -37.12 -9.20
N GLY A 377 23.61 -36.52 -8.04
CA GLY A 377 24.53 -36.20 -6.95
C GLY A 377 25.65 -35.24 -7.40
N ASN A 378 25.52 -33.95 -7.05
CA ASN A 378 26.50 -32.94 -7.47
C ASN A 378 27.55 -32.65 -6.39
N GLY A 379 28.65 -31.99 -6.78
CA GLY A 379 29.70 -31.54 -5.85
C GLY A 379 29.19 -30.58 -4.76
N ILE A 380 28.11 -29.84 -5.03
CA ILE A 380 27.48 -28.90 -4.09
C ILE A 380 26.94 -29.61 -2.85
N GLU A 381 26.24 -30.74 -3.02
CA GLU A 381 25.70 -31.51 -1.89
C GLU A 381 26.82 -32.02 -0.96
N LYS A 382 27.93 -32.48 -1.55
CA LYS A 382 29.13 -32.89 -0.80
C LYS A 382 29.79 -31.70 -0.09
N ALA A 383 29.85 -30.53 -0.73
CA ALA A 383 30.41 -29.33 -0.12
C ALA A 383 29.56 -28.86 1.07
N LEU A 384 28.23 -28.85 0.94
CA LEU A 384 27.30 -28.56 2.04
C LEU A 384 27.48 -29.54 3.19
N GLY A 385 27.58 -30.85 2.92
CA GLY A 385 27.84 -31.86 3.93
C GLY A 385 29.14 -31.64 4.71
N LYS A 386 30.21 -31.19 4.04
CA LYS A 386 31.48 -30.80 4.69
C LYS A 386 31.34 -29.53 5.53
N ALA A 387 30.61 -28.53 5.07
CA ALA A 387 30.36 -27.31 5.85
C ALA A 387 29.58 -27.64 7.15
N LEU A 388 28.56 -28.48 7.04
CA LEU A 388 27.75 -28.93 8.18
C LEU A 388 28.56 -29.76 9.19
N SER A 389 29.52 -30.56 8.74
CA SER A 389 30.38 -31.32 9.66
C SER A 389 31.31 -30.43 10.47
N ILE A 390 31.75 -29.28 9.90
CA ILE A 390 32.54 -28.27 10.62
C ILE A 390 31.70 -27.63 11.73
N ILE A 391 30.41 -27.34 11.46
CA ILE A 391 29.51 -26.70 12.43
C ILE A 391 29.33 -27.54 13.70
N LEU A 392 29.29 -28.87 13.58
CA LEU A 392 29.24 -29.78 14.73
C LEU A 392 30.46 -29.69 15.66
N GLY A 393 31.60 -29.19 15.17
CA GLY A 393 32.83 -29.02 15.96
C GLY A 393 32.93 -27.69 16.69
N ILE A 394 32.02 -26.74 16.43
CA ILE A 394 32.05 -25.40 17.02
C ILE A 394 31.62 -25.49 18.49
N ARG A 395 32.40 -24.90 19.40
CA ARG A 395 32.08 -24.92 20.83
C ARG A 395 30.76 -24.17 21.11
N PRO A 396 29.86 -24.71 21.97
CA PRO A 396 28.57 -24.08 22.26
C PRO A 396 28.68 -22.66 22.82
N LYS A 397 29.76 -22.35 23.56
CA LYS A 397 30.03 -20.99 24.07
C LYS A 397 30.19 -19.96 22.95
N ILE A 398 30.80 -20.33 21.82
CA ILE A 398 31.00 -19.42 20.68
C ILE A 398 29.66 -19.12 20.01
N ILE A 399 28.82 -20.14 19.87
CA ILE A 399 27.47 -20.00 19.29
C ILE A 399 26.59 -19.10 20.17
N LEU A 400 26.63 -19.29 21.49
CA LEU A 400 25.91 -18.44 22.44
C LEU A 400 26.42 -16.99 22.42
N MET A 401 27.73 -16.78 22.27
CA MET A 401 28.30 -15.43 22.12
C MET A 401 27.84 -14.77 20.82
N GLY A 402 27.86 -15.49 19.69
CA GLY A 402 27.35 -15.00 18.41
C GLY A 402 25.85 -14.65 18.48
N MET A 403 25.06 -15.49 19.16
CA MET A 403 23.65 -15.20 19.43
C MET A 403 23.48 -13.95 20.32
N GLY A 404 24.33 -13.78 21.33
CA GLY A 404 24.36 -12.57 22.15
C GLY A 404 24.64 -11.31 21.33
N ILE A 405 25.62 -11.36 20.43
CA ILE A 405 25.95 -10.24 19.52
C ILE A 405 24.77 -9.94 18.59
N LEU A 406 24.13 -10.97 18.02
CA LEU A 406 22.93 -10.79 17.19
C LEU A 406 21.82 -10.09 17.99
N LEU A 407 21.57 -10.50 19.23
CA LEU A 407 20.57 -9.89 20.10
C LEU A 407 20.89 -8.43 20.47
N LEU A 408 22.15 -8.01 20.45
CA LEU A 408 22.50 -6.58 20.60
C LEU A 408 21.94 -5.73 19.47
N PHE A 409 21.96 -6.23 18.22
CA PHE A 409 21.28 -5.55 17.11
C PHE A 409 19.76 -5.49 17.33
N GLY A 410 19.21 -6.49 18.03
CA GLY A 410 17.81 -6.52 18.46
C GLY A 410 17.40 -5.35 19.37
N LEU A 411 18.33 -4.72 20.09
CA LEU A 411 18.05 -3.52 20.90
C LEU A 411 17.61 -2.33 20.05
N GLY A 412 17.92 -2.33 18.75
CA GLY A 412 17.41 -1.33 17.81
C GLY A 412 15.89 -1.28 17.70
N ILE A 413 15.17 -2.29 18.22
CA ILE A 413 13.70 -2.34 18.16
C ILE A 413 13.07 -1.16 18.91
N PHE A 414 13.75 -0.62 19.92
CA PHE A 414 13.29 0.57 20.66
C PHE A 414 13.38 1.87 19.84
N LEU A 415 14.14 1.86 18.73
CA LEU A 415 14.26 2.96 17.78
C LEU A 415 13.27 2.82 16.61
N LEU A 416 12.50 1.74 16.56
CA LEU A 416 11.60 1.45 15.45
C LEU A 416 10.40 2.40 15.45
N GLU A 417 10.20 3.10 14.34
CA GLU A 417 9.05 3.99 14.15
C GLU A 417 8.01 3.37 13.23
N ILE A 418 6.74 3.49 13.63
CA ILE A 418 5.59 3.02 12.86
C ILE A 418 5.04 4.21 12.06
N ARG A 419 5.35 4.24 10.76
CA ARG A 419 4.82 5.20 9.81
C ARG A 419 4.90 4.67 8.38
N SER A 420 3.82 4.80 7.64
CA SER A 420 3.78 4.67 6.17
C SER A 420 3.79 6.03 5.50
N ASN A 421 4.43 6.11 4.34
CA ASN A 421 4.43 7.28 3.47
C ASN A 421 4.09 6.86 2.02
N PRO A 422 2.83 7.00 1.58
CA PRO A 422 2.41 6.68 0.21
C PRO A 422 3.21 7.42 -0.86
N SER A 423 3.64 8.64 -0.55
CA SER A 423 4.48 9.45 -1.42
C SER A 423 5.89 8.90 -1.59
N LYS A 424 6.31 7.85 -0.89
CA LYS A 424 7.60 7.15 -1.10
C LYS A 424 7.44 5.74 -1.66
N PHE A 425 6.27 5.41 -2.20
CA PHE A 425 6.03 4.09 -2.77
C PHE A 425 6.89 3.82 -4.01
N PHE A 426 7.36 4.87 -4.67
CA PHE A 426 8.20 4.78 -5.85
C PHE A 426 9.65 5.19 -5.55
N PRO A 427 10.65 4.70 -6.30
CA PRO A 427 12.04 5.13 -6.16
C PRO A 427 12.20 6.63 -6.48
N GLU A 428 13.16 7.33 -5.87
CA GLU A 428 13.32 8.79 -6.04
C GLU A 428 13.48 9.27 -7.50
N LYS A 429 13.97 8.40 -8.39
CA LYS A 429 14.15 8.72 -9.81
C LYS A 429 12.89 8.53 -10.65
N ASP A 430 11.84 7.96 -10.07
CA ASP A 430 10.58 7.68 -10.75
C ASP A 430 9.83 8.95 -11.14
N GLU A 431 9.08 8.89 -12.23
CA GLU A 431 8.28 9.99 -12.77
C GLU A 431 7.26 10.52 -11.74
N ILE A 432 6.61 9.63 -10.99
CA ILE A 432 5.65 10.02 -9.96
C ILE A 432 6.34 10.79 -8.82
N GLN A 433 7.56 10.40 -8.45
CA GLN A 433 8.32 11.13 -7.44
C GLN A 433 8.71 12.52 -7.93
N GLN A 434 9.06 12.64 -9.21
CA GLN A 434 9.36 13.93 -9.82
C GLN A 434 8.13 14.83 -9.84
N ASP A 435 6.98 14.32 -10.24
CA ASP A 435 5.69 15.02 -10.20
C ASP A 435 5.35 15.50 -8.78
N LEU A 436 5.40 14.60 -7.80
CA LEU A 436 5.13 14.95 -6.39
C LEU A 436 6.10 16.00 -5.86
N SER A 437 7.39 15.89 -6.20
CA SER A 437 8.41 16.87 -5.79
C SER A 437 8.17 18.23 -6.42
N PHE A 438 7.69 18.28 -7.67
CA PHE A 438 7.31 19.49 -8.36
C PHE A 438 6.13 20.18 -7.65
N PHE A 439 5.04 19.46 -7.37
CA PHE A 439 3.89 20.05 -6.68
C PHE A 439 4.24 20.55 -5.28
N ARG A 440 5.07 19.80 -4.55
CA ARG A 440 5.55 20.23 -3.24
C ARG A 440 6.36 21.53 -3.33
N LYS A 441 7.25 21.65 -4.31
CA LYS A 441 8.12 22.83 -4.45
C LYS A 441 7.38 24.07 -4.97
N GLU A 442 6.52 23.90 -5.96
CA GLU A 442 5.87 25.01 -6.67
C GLU A 442 4.55 25.43 -6.01
N PHE A 443 3.76 24.46 -5.55
CA PHE A 443 2.44 24.66 -4.97
C PHE A 443 2.40 24.41 -3.45
N GLY A 444 3.52 24.08 -2.80
CA GLY A 444 3.59 24.00 -1.34
C GLY A 444 2.67 22.98 -0.66
N ALA A 445 1.95 22.14 -1.39
CA ALA A 445 1.02 21.16 -0.85
C ALA A 445 0.81 20.00 -1.82
N THR A 446 0.64 18.80 -1.28
CA THR A 446 0.39 17.56 -2.04
C THR A 446 -0.71 16.75 -1.37
N GLY A 447 -1.65 17.42 -0.70
CA GLY A 447 -2.69 16.79 0.10
C GLY A 447 -3.65 17.84 0.66
N LYS A 448 -4.84 17.38 1.06
CA LYS A 448 -5.89 18.23 1.62
C LYS A 448 -6.62 17.48 2.74
N ILE A 449 -6.89 18.17 3.84
CA ILE A 449 -7.77 17.73 4.93
C ILE A 449 -8.90 18.75 5.03
N SER A 450 -10.14 18.29 5.04
CA SER A 450 -11.32 19.15 5.08
C SER A 450 -12.01 19.07 6.45
N LEU A 451 -12.46 20.21 6.97
CA LEU A 451 -13.36 20.30 8.12
C LEU A 451 -14.75 20.68 7.61
N ILE A 452 -15.70 19.76 7.80
CA ILE A 452 -17.11 19.96 7.45
C ILE A 452 -17.85 20.38 8.71
N LEU A 453 -18.57 21.50 8.64
CA LEU A 453 -19.43 21.99 9.71
C LEU A 453 -20.89 21.77 9.31
N GLU A 454 -21.70 21.28 10.26
CA GLU A 454 -23.14 21.10 10.11
C GLU A 454 -23.86 21.97 11.15
N PHE A 455 -24.85 22.73 10.68
CA PHE A 455 -25.65 23.68 11.44
C PHE A 455 -27.11 23.21 11.51
N PHE A 456 -27.69 23.18 12.71
CA PHE A 456 -29.11 22.78 12.85
C PHE A 456 -30.09 23.81 12.27
N GLN A 457 -29.74 25.09 12.30
CA GLN A 457 -30.59 26.17 11.80
C GLN A 457 -30.24 26.52 10.36
N LYS A 458 -31.27 26.76 9.53
CA LYS A 458 -31.10 27.37 8.21
C LYS A 458 -30.33 28.69 8.34
N ASP A 459 -29.44 28.97 7.40
CA ASP A 459 -28.56 30.14 7.41
C ASP A 459 -27.61 30.21 8.62
N GLY A 460 -27.35 29.07 9.28
CA GLY A 460 -26.38 28.97 10.37
C GLY A 460 -24.97 29.33 9.91
N ALA A 461 -24.58 28.92 8.70
CA ALA A 461 -23.23 29.11 8.17
C ALA A 461 -22.86 30.58 7.88
N VAL A 462 -23.85 31.43 7.59
CA VAL A 462 -23.64 32.83 7.18
C VAL A 462 -23.68 33.82 8.34
N LYS A 463 -23.75 33.34 9.60
CA LYS A 463 -23.74 34.20 10.79
C LYS A 463 -22.32 34.79 11.00
N PRO A 464 -22.16 36.11 11.21
CA PRO A 464 -20.86 36.74 11.45
C PRO A 464 -20.04 36.09 12.58
N ALA A 465 -20.71 35.70 13.68
CA ALA A 465 -20.07 35.01 14.80
C ALA A 465 -19.49 33.64 14.41
N VAL A 466 -20.12 32.95 13.45
CA VAL A 466 -19.63 31.67 12.91
C VAL A 466 -18.44 31.93 11.98
N LEU A 467 -18.58 32.86 11.03
CA LEU A 467 -17.50 33.23 10.10
C LEU A 467 -16.24 33.68 10.84
N SER A 468 -16.37 34.45 11.93
CA SER A 468 -15.23 34.83 12.78
C SER A 468 -14.57 33.64 13.48
N LYS A 469 -15.33 32.61 13.89
CA LYS A 469 -14.76 31.36 14.43
C LYS A 469 -14.04 30.56 13.34
N ILE A 470 -14.55 30.57 12.11
CA ILE A 470 -13.92 29.94 10.95
C ILE A 470 -12.60 30.62 10.63
N GLU A 471 -12.55 31.95 10.60
CA GLU A 471 -11.31 32.69 10.39
C GLU A 471 -10.26 32.37 11.47
N LYS A 472 -10.68 32.29 12.74
CA LYS A 472 -9.79 31.89 13.85
C LYS A 472 -9.21 30.49 13.71
N ILE A 473 -9.98 29.50 13.23
CA ILE A 473 -9.42 28.15 13.01
C ILE A 473 -8.52 28.14 11.78
N GLN A 474 -8.83 28.89 10.72
CA GLN A 474 -7.93 29.05 9.57
C GLN A 474 -6.57 29.59 10.00
N GLU A 475 -6.53 30.77 10.64
CA GLU A 475 -5.28 31.40 11.10
C GLU A 475 -4.47 30.49 12.02
N LYS A 476 -5.16 29.79 12.93
CA LYS A 476 -4.50 28.90 13.88
C LYS A 476 -3.90 27.67 13.20
N MET A 477 -4.61 27.08 12.25
CA MET A 477 -4.12 25.91 11.52
C MET A 477 -3.06 26.27 10.48
N GLU A 478 -3.10 27.45 9.86
CA GLU A 478 -2.02 27.96 8.99
C GLU A 478 -0.70 28.15 9.75
N GLY A 479 -0.75 28.37 11.07
CA GLY A 479 0.44 28.38 11.94
C GLY A 479 1.00 26.99 12.31
N VAL A 480 0.32 25.90 11.92
CA VAL A 480 0.73 24.53 12.27
C VAL A 480 1.66 23.98 11.20
N ASN A 481 2.81 23.45 11.64
CA ASN A 481 3.75 22.79 10.74
C ASN A 481 3.06 21.63 9.98
N GLY A 482 3.18 21.62 8.65
CA GLY A 482 2.54 20.66 7.76
C GLY A 482 1.26 21.17 7.07
N ILE A 483 0.74 22.35 7.44
CA ILE A 483 -0.35 23.02 6.74
C ILE A 483 0.23 24.20 5.96
N ALA A 484 -0.03 24.23 4.65
CA ALA A 484 0.49 25.24 3.75
C ALA A 484 -0.49 26.40 3.54
N SER A 485 -1.79 26.13 3.54
CA SER A 485 -2.84 27.14 3.43
C SER A 485 -4.19 26.62 3.92
N ALA A 486 -5.08 27.54 4.28
CA ALA A 486 -6.48 27.25 4.53
C ALA A 486 -7.40 28.06 3.61
N ILE A 487 -8.43 27.40 3.05
CA ILE A 487 -9.43 28.02 2.17
C ILE A 487 -10.82 27.75 2.75
N ALA A 488 -11.63 28.81 2.87
CA ALA A 488 -13.00 28.73 3.33
C ALA A 488 -13.87 29.82 2.69
N ILE A 489 -15.19 29.73 2.88
CA ILE A 489 -16.16 30.72 2.42
C ILE A 489 -15.89 32.14 2.95
N THR A 490 -15.22 32.28 4.10
CA THR A 490 -14.80 33.57 4.69
C THR A 490 -13.94 34.37 3.72
N ASP A 491 -13.12 33.69 2.93
CA ASP A 491 -12.24 34.31 1.95
C ASP A 491 -13.03 34.89 0.79
N ILE A 492 -14.01 34.14 0.30
CA ILE A 492 -14.95 34.56 -0.74
C ILE A 492 -15.75 35.77 -0.25
N VAL A 493 -16.28 35.74 0.98
CA VAL A 493 -17.04 36.86 1.56
C VAL A 493 -16.19 38.13 1.66
N LYS A 494 -14.91 38.03 2.08
CA LYS A 494 -14.00 39.17 2.15
C LYS A 494 -13.69 39.75 0.76
N ILE A 495 -13.46 38.88 -0.23
CA ILE A 495 -13.25 39.29 -1.63
C ILE A 495 -14.49 40.02 -2.15
N LEU A 496 -15.68 39.45 -1.94
CA LEU A 496 -16.93 40.07 -2.39
C LEU A 496 -17.16 41.43 -1.73
N ASN A 497 -16.96 41.54 -0.41
CA ASN A 497 -17.10 42.81 0.29
C ASN A 497 -16.16 43.90 -0.25
N GLN A 498 -14.91 43.53 -0.56
CA GLN A 498 -13.93 44.42 -1.17
C GLN A 498 -14.37 44.89 -2.56
N GLN A 499 -14.90 43.98 -3.38
CA GLN A 499 -15.32 44.30 -4.75
C GLN A 499 -16.59 45.16 -4.77
N VAL A 500 -17.61 44.81 -3.98
CA VAL A 500 -18.89 45.57 -3.91
C VAL A 500 -18.70 47.01 -3.43
N SER A 501 -17.65 47.27 -2.64
CA SER A 501 -17.34 48.62 -2.14
C SER A 501 -16.83 49.59 -3.24
N GLY A 502 -16.78 49.15 -4.50
CA GLY A 502 -16.65 50.03 -5.67
C GLY A 502 -15.23 50.42 -6.06
N ARG A 503 -14.25 50.31 -5.15
CA ARG A 503 -12.85 50.73 -5.40
C ARG A 503 -11.79 49.63 -5.31
N GLY A 504 -12.17 48.43 -4.86
CA GLY A 504 -11.20 47.36 -4.59
C GLY A 504 -10.20 47.73 -3.48
N ASP A 505 -10.50 48.76 -2.67
CA ASP A 505 -9.59 49.25 -1.62
C ASP A 505 -9.36 48.15 -0.59
N LYS A 506 -8.09 47.94 -0.19
CA LYS A 506 -7.71 46.92 0.80
C LYS A 506 -8.40 47.11 2.16
N GLU A 507 -8.88 48.32 2.44
CA GLU A 507 -9.63 48.66 3.66
C GLU A 507 -10.96 47.91 3.78
N PHE A 508 -11.53 47.42 2.67
CA PHE A 508 -12.78 46.64 2.66
C PHE A 508 -12.56 45.11 2.67
N TYR A 509 -11.31 44.64 2.79
CA TYR A 509 -10.99 43.22 2.93
C TYR A 509 -11.18 42.72 4.37
N PHE A 510 -12.42 42.69 4.84
CA PHE A 510 -12.82 42.21 6.17
C PHE A 510 -14.19 41.52 6.12
N LEU A 511 -14.50 40.72 7.14
CA LEU A 511 -15.80 40.05 7.26
C LEU A 511 -16.87 41.05 7.73
N PRO A 512 -17.96 41.26 6.97
CA PRO A 512 -19.04 42.15 7.41
C PRO A 512 -19.70 41.69 8.70
N LEU A 513 -20.14 42.64 9.53
CA LEU A 513 -20.85 42.35 10.77
C LEU A 513 -22.36 42.15 10.57
N ASP A 514 -22.92 42.58 9.43
CA ASP A 514 -24.33 42.43 9.11
C ASP A 514 -24.60 41.08 8.38
N PRO A 515 -25.38 40.16 8.96
CA PRO A 515 -25.78 38.92 8.30
C PRO A 515 -26.54 39.14 6.98
N SER A 516 -27.29 40.25 6.86
CA SER A 516 -28.06 40.53 5.65
C SER A 516 -27.16 40.91 4.48
N LEU A 517 -26.12 41.71 4.73
CA LEU A 517 -25.08 41.99 3.75
C LEU A 517 -24.34 40.72 3.32
N ILE A 518 -23.94 39.85 4.25
CA ILE A 518 -23.28 38.57 3.90
C ILE A 518 -24.17 37.74 2.97
N ARG A 519 -25.47 37.62 3.27
CA ARG A 519 -26.42 36.91 2.41
C ARG A 519 -26.54 37.54 1.04
N GLN A 520 -26.58 38.87 0.94
CA GLN A 520 -26.62 39.56 -0.35
C GLN A 520 -25.35 39.32 -1.17
N LEU A 521 -24.18 39.40 -0.54
CA LEU A 521 -22.90 39.12 -1.19
C LEU A 521 -22.87 37.69 -1.75
N LEU A 522 -23.23 36.70 -0.92
CA LEU A 522 -23.27 35.30 -1.33
C LEU A 522 -24.34 35.02 -2.38
N PHE A 523 -25.53 35.64 -2.28
CA PHE A 523 -26.60 35.50 -3.25
C PHE A 523 -26.22 36.08 -4.62
N LEU A 524 -25.51 37.20 -4.63
CA LEU A 524 -25.06 37.84 -5.86
C LEU A 524 -24.02 37.00 -6.60
N PHE A 525 -23.15 36.31 -5.86
CA PHE A 525 -22.08 35.47 -6.39
C PHE A 525 -22.50 34.00 -6.60
N ASN A 526 -23.75 33.69 -6.27
CA ASN A 526 -24.35 32.35 -6.24
C ASN A 526 -24.51 31.69 -7.62
N ALA A 527 -24.00 32.30 -8.69
CA ALA A 527 -24.06 31.82 -10.07
C ALA A 527 -22.75 31.14 -10.54
N ASP A 528 -21.76 31.02 -9.64
CA ASP A 528 -20.43 30.50 -9.94
C ASP A 528 -20.08 29.26 -9.08
N ASP A 529 -19.42 28.27 -9.70
CA ASP A 529 -19.08 26.96 -9.14
C ASP A 529 -18.26 27.04 -7.82
N ILE A 530 -17.48 28.12 -7.65
CA ILE A 530 -16.58 28.35 -6.49
C ILE A 530 -17.34 28.44 -5.15
N THR A 531 -18.58 28.94 -5.14
CA THR A 531 -19.35 29.05 -3.89
C THR A 531 -19.88 27.69 -3.44
N GLU A 532 -20.27 26.85 -4.39
CA GLU A 532 -20.80 25.50 -4.14
C GLU A 532 -19.72 24.56 -3.55
N ASP A 533 -18.45 24.83 -3.83
CA ASP A 533 -17.33 24.11 -3.25
C ASP A 533 -17.25 24.25 -1.73
N TYR A 534 -17.66 25.38 -1.15
CA TYR A 534 -17.44 25.68 0.27
C TYR A 534 -18.72 25.87 1.08
N LEU A 535 -19.88 26.07 0.44
CA LEU A 535 -21.16 26.32 1.11
C LEU A 535 -22.31 25.55 0.46
N GLU A 536 -23.10 24.87 1.28
CA GLU A 536 -24.29 24.16 0.81
C GLU A 536 -25.42 25.15 0.46
N TYR A 537 -25.70 25.27 -0.83
CA TYR A 537 -26.65 26.22 -1.41
C TYR A 537 -28.06 26.20 -0.81
N ARG A 538 -28.66 25.01 -0.63
CA ARG A 538 -30.12 24.88 -0.39
C ARG A 538 -30.55 25.44 0.96
N ALA A 539 -29.72 25.28 1.98
CA ALA A 539 -30.07 25.63 3.35
C ALA A 539 -28.99 26.43 4.09
N ASN A 540 -27.79 26.59 3.52
CA ASN A 540 -26.62 27.16 4.22
C ASN A 540 -26.40 26.47 5.58
N GLN A 541 -26.68 25.17 5.63
CA GLN A 541 -26.61 24.33 6.83
C GLN A 541 -25.34 23.51 6.88
N GLN A 542 -24.55 23.50 5.81
CA GLN A 542 -23.27 22.84 5.77
C GLN A 542 -22.23 23.75 5.15
N LEU A 543 -21.00 23.66 5.66
CA LEU A 543 -19.86 24.47 5.23
C LEU A 543 -18.59 23.63 5.25
N LYS A 544 -17.74 23.81 4.25
CA LYS A 544 -16.44 23.16 4.13
C LYS A 544 -15.29 24.15 4.33
N ILE A 545 -14.27 23.72 5.06
CA ILE A 545 -12.97 24.41 5.18
C ILE A 545 -11.90 23.44 4.72
N ASP A 546 -11.10 23.84 3.75
CA ASP A 546 -10.03 23.01 3.20
C ASP A 546 -8.67 23.47 3.73
N PHE A 547 -7.94 22.54 4.34
CA PHE A 547 -6.56 22.73 4.79
C PHE A 547 -5.63 21.98 3.84
N TRP A 548 -4.89 22.71 3.02
CA TRP A 548 -3.87 22.13 2.15
C TRP A 548 -2.63 21.80 2.96
N CYS A 549 -2.17 20.56 2.86
CA CYS A 549 -1.11 20.03 3.70
C CYS A 549 0.06 19.47 2.89
N GLU A 550 1.26 19.62 3.46
CA GLU A 550 2.49 18.96 3.00
C GLU A 550 2.68 17.58 3.62
N ALA A 551 1.94 17.25 4.68
CA ALA A 551 2.12 16.01 5.42
C ALA A 551 1.86 14.81 4.50
N THR A 552 2.89 14.01 4.28
CA THR A 552 2.86 12.83 3.39
C THR A 552 2.94 11.51 4.16
N ASP A 553 3.33 11.56 5.44
CA ASP A 553 3.39 10.37 6.28
C ASP A 553 2.24 10.26 7.29
N SER A 554 1.86 9.03 7.57
CA SER A 554 0.77 8.65 8.46
C SER A 554 0.90 9.21 9.89
N LEU A 555 2.10 9.40 10.42
CA LEU A 555 2.33 9.92 11.76
C LEU A 555 2.06 11.43 11.81
N GLU A 556 2.57 12.17 10.83
CA GLU A 556 2.29 13.60 10.67
C GLU A 556 0.81 13.86 10.44
N LEU A 557 0.18 13.11 9.53
CA LEU A 557 -1.26 13.19 9.27
C LEU A 557 -2.08 12.88 10.53
N ARG A 558 -1.65 11.92 11.36
CA ARG A 558 -2.30 11.61 12.64
C ARG A 558 -2.18 12.76 13.62
N LYS A 559 -1.02 13.42 13.70
CA LYS A 559 -0.82 14.59 14.56
C LYS A 559 -1.72 15.75 14.10
N LEU A 560 -1.78 16.01 12.80
CA LEU A 560 -2.66 17.03 12.21
C LEU A 560 -4.14 16.74 12.50
N TYR A 561 -4.60 15.49 12.33
CA TYR A 561 -5.97 15.07 12.67
C TYR A 561 -6.32 15.41 14.12
N HIS A 562 -5.49 14.98 15.07
CA HIS A 562 -5.75 15.20 16.49
C HIS A 562 -5.67 16.68 16.87
N HIS A 563 -4.77 17.43 16.25
CA HIS A 563 -4.65 18.87 16.48
C HIS A 563 -5.90 19.60 15.97
N LEU A 564 -6.29 19.36 14.71
CA LEU A 564 -7.50 19.94 14.11
C LEU A 564 -8.75 19.58 14.93
N LYS A 565 -8.89 18.31 15.32
CA LYS A 565 -10.01 17.84 16.14
C LYS A 565 -10.07 18.51 17.51
N LYS A 566 -8.92 18.72 18.15
CA LYS A 566 -8.83 19.41 19.44
C LYS A 566 -9.21 20.88 19.32
N GLU A 567 -8.73 21.55 18.29
CA GLU A 567 -9.01 22.97 18.06
C GLU A 567 -10.46 23.22 17.66
N ALA A 568 -11.01 22.42 16.73
CA ALA A 568 -12.44 22.45 16.40
C ALA A 568 -13.29 22.14 17.64
N GLY A 569 -12.94 21.10 18.41
CA GLY A 569 -13.64 20.75 19.64
C GLY A 569 -13.61 21.85 20.71
N ARG A 570 -12.57 22.68 20.75
CA ARG A 570 -12.50 23.85 21.65
C ARG A 570 -13.35 25.02 21.15
N LEU A 571 -13.31 25.31 19.85
CA LEU A 571 -14.01 26.45 19.25
C LEU A 571 -15.53 26.27 19.17
N PHE A 572 -15.98 25.02 18.99
CA PHE A 572 -17.38 24.67 18.78
C PHE A 572 -18.04 23.97 19.99
N LYS A 573 -17.35 23.87 21.14
CA LYS A 573 -17.85 23.17 22.35
C LYS A 573 -19.22 23.67 22.83
N ASP A 574 -19.38 24.98 22.89
CA ASP A 574 -20.56 25.67 23.43
C ASP A 574 -21.47 26.18 22.31
N THR A 575 -21.47 25.48 21.17
CA THR A 575 -22.31 25.81 20.01
C THR A 575 -23.10 24.61 19.56
N ASP A 576 -24.25 24.85 18.94
CA ASP A 576 -25.03 23.81 18.25
C ASP A 576 -24.39 23.44 16.89
N ILE A 577 -23.07 23.54 16.74
CA ILE A 577 -22.37 23.25 15.49
C ILE A 577 -21.72 21.88 15.62
N LYS A 578 -22.10 20.95 14.75
CA LYS A 578 -21.40 19.68 14.61
C LYS A 578 -20.27 19.85 13.61
N PHE A 579 -19.19 19.12 13.82
CA PHE A 579 -18.06 19.11 12.91
C PHE A 579 -17.58 17.70 12.61
N PHE A 580 -17.09 17.51 11.39
CA PHE A 580 -16.56 16.25 10.88
C PHE A 580 -15.27 16.53 10.12
N ILE A 581 -14.28 15.65 10.25
CA ILE A 581 -13.02 15.77 9.51
C ILE A 581 -13.05 14.76 8.37
N TYR A 582 -12.71 15.21 7.17
CA TYR A 582 -12.71 14.44 5.94
C TYR A 582 -11.40 14.58 5.18
N GLY A 583 -11.10 13.61 4.33
CA GLY A 583 -10.00 13.66 3.37
C GLY A 583 -9.38 12.28 3.20
N ASP A 584 -9.15 11.87 1.96
CA ASP A 584 -8.57 10.56 1.64
C ASP A 584 -7.25 10.28 2.39
N TRP A 585 -6.41 11.31 2.53
CA TRP A 585 -5.14 11.23 3.26
C TRP A 585 -5.33 10.94 4.75
N ILE A 586 -6.46 11.33 5.36
CA ILE A 586 -6.68 11.13 6.79
C ILE A 586 -6.84 9.66 7.15
N LEU A 587 -7.32 8.83 6.22
CA LEU A 587 -7.50 7.40 6.45
C LEU A 587 -6.15 6.70 6.66
N TRP A 588 -5.10 7.15 5.97
CA TRP A 588 -3.72 6.66 6.14
C TRP A 588 -3.16 6.86 7.54
N SER A 589 -3.67 7.82 8.29
CA SER A 589 -3.12 8.16 9.61
C SER A 589 -3.33 7.09 10.69
N PHE A 590 -4.28 6.17 10.48
CA PHE A 590 -4.67 5.13 11.45
C PHE A 590 -4.44 3.70 10.95
N GLU A 591 -4.01 3.49 9.72
CA GLU A 591 -3.80 2.14 9.18
C GLU A 591 -2.66 1.39 9.87
N ASP A 592 -1.48 2.02 9.99
CA ASP A 592 -0.30 1.35 10.53
C ASP A 592 -0.48 0.90 11.99
N PRO A 593 -0.98 1.75 12.92
CA PRO A 593 -1.20 1.31 14.28
C PRO A 593 -2.23 0.19 14.35
N VAL A 594 -3.33 0.27 13.59
CA VAL A 594 -4.35 -0.79 13.57
C VAL A 594 -3.73 -2.11 13.11
N ALA A 595 -2.95 -2.09 12.03
CA ALA A 595 -2.27 -3.26 11.51
C ALA A 595 -1.29 -3.84 12.53
N VAL A 596 -0.47 -3.00 13.18
CA VAL A 596 0.56 -3.43 14.13
C VAL A 596 -0.03 -3.93 15.44
N TYR A 597 -1.00 -3.22 16.04
CA TYR A 597 -1.62 -3.62 17.29
C TYR A 597 -2.41 -4.93 17.15
N TRP A 598 -3.08 -5.14 16.02
CA TRP A 598 -3.78 -6.40 15.78
C TRP A 598 -2.82 -7.57 15.55
N LYS A 599 -1.64 -7.31 14.97
CA LYS A 599 -0.55 -8.29 14.80
C LYS A 599 0.13 -8.65 16.11
N LEU A 600 0.31 -7.70 17.03
CA LEU A 600 0.78 -7.97 18.39
C LEU A 600 -0.20 -8.90 19.14
N GLY A 601 -1.50 -8.78 18.88
CA GLY A 601 -2.51 -9.76 19.33
C GLY A 601 -2.34 -11.16 18.72
N CYS A 602 -1.81 -11.27 17.49
CA CYS A 602 -1.58 -12.55 16.80
C CYS A 602 -0.34 -13.31 17.29
N VAL A 603 0.54 -12.69 18.08
CA VAL A 603 1.55 -13.41 18.90
C VAL A 603 0.85 -14.44 19.81
N GLY A 604 -0.39 -14.15 20.24
CA GLY A 604 -1.27 -15.08 20.95
C GLY A 604 -1.64 -16.34 20.14
N LEU A 605 -1.58 -16.31 18.80
CA LEU A 605 -1.84 -17.49 17.97
C LEU A 605 -0.57 -18.28 17.62
N THR A 606 0.61 -17.68 17.74
CA THR A 606 1.88 -18.42 17.84
C THR A 606 1.91 -19.29 19.11
N CYS A 607 1.20 -18.90 20.17
CA CYS A 607 0.95 -19.76 21.33
C CYS A 607 0.00 -20.94 21.01
N LEU A 608 -0.90 -20.81 20.03
CA LEU A 608 -1.73 -21.92 19.53
C LEU A 608 -0.88 -22.94 18.73
N LEU A 609 0.25 -22.51 18.18
CA LEU A 609 1.23 -23.39 17.54
C LEU A 609 2.10 -24.19 18.48
N LEU A 610 2.34 -23.66 19.68
CA LEU A 610 2.89 -24.44 20.78
C LEU A 610 1.94 -25.59 21.16
N LEU A 611 0.62 -25.43 21.03
CA LEU A 611 -0.34 -26.51 21.31
C LEU A 611 -0.29 -27.64 20.25
N LEU A 612 -0.20 -27.32 18.97
CA LEU A 612 -0.14 -28.35 17.89
C LEU A 612 1.20 -29.11 17.87
N SER A 613 2.31 -28.41 18.03
CA SER A 613 3.64 -29.04 18.12
C SER A 613 3.79 -29.86 19.42
N GLN A 614 3.16 -29.43 20.51
CA GLN A 614 3.09 -30.20 21.75
C GLN A 614 2.34 -31.52 21.59
N ILE A 615 1.24 -31.56 20.81
CA ILE A 615 0.51 -32.81 20.54
C ILE A 615 1.40 -33.84 19.83
N ARG A 616 2.27 -33.38 18.92
CA ARG A 616 3.15 -34.27 18.15
C ARG A 616 4.42 -34.69 18.90
N PHE A 617 5.15 -33.72 19.46
CA PHE A 617 6.45 -33.98 20.10
C PHE A 617 6.30 -34.51 21.52
N ARG A 618 5.20 -34.17 22.21
CA ARG A 618 4.92 -34.51 23.61
C ARG A 618 6.05 -34.08 24.57
N ASP A 619 6.91 -33.15 24.15
CA ASP A 619 8.03 -32.60 24.89
C ASP A 619 8.03 -31.07 24.76
N TRP A 620 7.70 -30.39 25.86
CA TRP A 620 7.58 -28.93 25.89
C TRP A 620 8.89 -28.20 25.59
N ARG A 621 10.04 -28.87 25.77
CA ARG A 621 11.36 -28.28 25.54
C ARG A 621 11.65 -28.19 24.04
N MET A 622 11.34 -29.26 23.29
CA MET A 622 11.50 -29.28 21.83
C MET A 622 10.53 -28.30 21.17
N THR A 623 9.29 -28.27 21.63
CA THR A 623 8.27 -27.31 21.23
C THR A 623 8.71 -25.86 21.47
N GLY A 624 9.27 -25.55 22.65
CA GLY A 624 9.80 -24.23 22.96
C GLY A 624 10.99 -23.83 22.08
N PHE A 625 11.87 -24.77 21.74
CA PHE A 625 13.00 -24.49 20.84
C PHE A 625 12.54 -24.10 19.43
N CYS A 626 11.46 -24.67 18.91
CA CYS A 626 10.96 -24.30 17.57
C CYS A 626 10.58 -22.82 17.45
N LEU A 627 10.33 -22.12 18.58
CA LEU A 627 10.08 -20.68 18.58
C LEU A 627 11.34 -19.83 18.65
N ILE A 628 12.46 -20.36 19.16
CA ILE A 628 13.65 -19.55 19.42
C ILE A 628 14.23 -19.00 18.12
N PRO A 629 14.54 -19.79 17.07
CA PRO A 629 15.06 -19.26 15.82
C PRO A 629 14.19 -18.17 15.16
N PRO A 630 12.87 -18.35 14.97
CA PRO A 630 12.05 -17.32 14.33
C PRO A 630 11.84 -16.09 15.21
N LEU A 631 11.77 -16.25 16.55
CA LEU A 631 11.67 -15.13 17.48
C LEU A 631 12.92 -14.27 17.44
N VAL A 632 14.10 -14.89 17.53
CA VAL A 632 15.38 -14.18 17.46
C VAL A 632 15.53 -13.52 16.09
N ALA A 633 15.18 -14.20 14.99
CA ALA A 633 15.24 -13.60 13.66
C ALA A 633 14.38 -12.34 13.55
N ASN A 634 13.13 -12.37 14.04
CA ASN A 634 12.26 -11.20 14.04
C ASN A 634 12.81 -10.05 14.90
N ILE A 635 13.26 -10.34 16.13
CA ILE A 635 13.83 -9.31 17.03
C ILE A 635 15.03 -8.63 16.37
N VAL A 636 15.93 -9.42 15.78
CA VAL A 636 17.14 -8.89 15.13
C VAL A 636 16.78 -8.06 13.90
N ILE A 637 15.86 -8.52 13.05
CA ILE A 637 15.49 -7.80 11.82
C ILE A 637 14.74 -6.50 12.16
N PHE A 638 13.79 -6.50 13.09
CA PHE A 638 13.15 -5.27 13.55
C PHE A 638 14.13 -4.34 14.26
N GLY A 639 15.13 -4.90 14.95
CA GLY A 639 16.23 -4.13 15.52
C GLY A 639 17.08 -3.44 14.47
N ILE A 640 17.48 -4.16 13.43
CA ILE A 640 18.21 -3.60 12.28
C ILE A 640 17.37 -2.53 11.58
N MET A 641 16.06 -2.74 11.42
CA MET A 641 15.17 -1.71 10.86
C MET A 641 15.21 -0.41 11.67
N GLY A 642 15.11 -0.50 13.01
CA GLY A 642 15.20 0.68 13.88
C GLY A 642 16.57 1.38 13.80
N ILE A 643 17.67 0.63 13.73
CA ILE A 643 19.03 1.21 13.60
C ILE A 643 19.23 1.89 12.24
N LEU A 644 18.71 1.29 11.16
CA LEU A 644 18.81 1.85 9.80
C LEU A 644 17.76 2.92 9.51
N GLY A 645 16.83 3.20 10.45
CA GLY A 645 15.73 4.14 10.25
C GLY A 645 14.71 3.70 9.21
N ILE A 646 14.61 2.38 8.94
CA ILE A 646 13.60 1.81 8.06
C ILE A 646 12.28 1.74 8.83
N HIS A 647 11.25 2.43 8.34
CA HIS A 647 9.95 2.51 9.02
C HIS A 647 9.18 1.19 8.95
N LEU A 648 8.41 0.92 10.01
CA LEU A 648 7.46 -0.18 10.04
C LEU A 648 6.13 0.27 9.41
N GLU A 649 5.95 -0.12 8.15
CA GLU A 649 4.73 0.05 7.35
C GLU A 649 3.79 -1.16 7.43
N ILE A 650 2.56 -1.03 6.95
CA ILE A 650 1.57 -2.13 6.88
C ILE A 650 2.12 -3.40 6.21
N ALA A 651 2.79 -3.23 5.06
CA ALA A 651 3.40 -4.32 4.30
C ALA A 651 4.52 -4.97 5.13
N SER A 652 5.47 -4.19 5.64
CA SER A 652 6.55 -4.68 6.49
C SER A 652 6.07 -5.35 7.78
N ALA A 653 4.92 -4.94 8.32
CA ALA A 653 4.35 -5.59 9.48
C ALA A 653 3.90 -7.04 9.19
N THR A 654 3.70 -7.45 7.92
CA THR A 654 3.44 -8.87 7.56
C THR A 654 4.68 -9.76 7.74
N LEU A 655 5.88 -9.16 7.82
CA LEU A 655 7.14 -9.88 8.02
C LEU A 655 7.08 -10.80 9.24
N ALA A 656 6.60 -10.28 10.38
CA ALA A 656 6.53 -11.06 11.62
C ALA A 656 5.75 -12.36 11.43
N THR A 657 4.60 -12.30 10.77
CA THR A 657 3.74 -13.47 10.54
C THR A 657 4.32 -14.44 9.54
N ILE A 658 5.03 -13.97 8.50
CA ILE A 658 5.75 -14.81 7.55
C ILE A 658 6.88 -15.57 8.27
N VAL A 659 7.70 -14.84 9.02
CA VAL A 659 8.86 -15.41 9.72
C VAL A 659 8.42 -16.36 10.84
N PHE A 660 7.33 -16.09 11.56
CA PHE A 660 6.81 -17.05 12.54
C PHE A 660 6.15 -18.27 11.90
N GLY A 661 5.29 -18.06 10.90
CA GLY A 661 4.55 -19.15 10.26
C GLY A 661 5.47 -20.13 9.54
N MET A 662 6.43 -19.60 8.79
CA MET A 662 7.34 -20.38 7.94
C MET A 662 8.71 -20.62 8.58
N GLY A 663 9.13 -19.79 9.54
CA GLY A 663 10.42 -19.96 10.20
C GLY A 663 10.45 -21.13 11.18
N ALA A 664 9.31 -21.52 11.74
CA ALA A 664 9.20 -22.72 12.58
C ALA A 664 9.44 -24.03 11.80
N ASP A 665 9.38 -24.02 10.47
CA ASP A 665 9.53 -25.21 9.62
C ASP A 665 10.90 -25.87 9.79
N SER A 666 11.97 -25.06 9.79
CA SER A 666 13.34 -25.57 9.87
C SER A 666 13.59 -26.41 11.13
N PRO A 667 13.28 -25.92 12.36
CA PRO A 667 13.43 -26.73 13.56
C PRO A 667 12.46 -27.91 13.63
N ILE A 668 11.23 -27.80 13.10
CA ILE A 668 10.27 -28.91 13.03
C ILE A 668 10.84 -30.06 12.18
N HIS A 669 11.31 -29.77 10.96
CA HIS A 669 11.92 -30.76 10.08
C HIS A 669 13.17 -31.39 10.71
N TYR A 670 13.98 -30.58 11.39
CA TYR A 670 15.17 -31.07 12.09
C TYR A 670 14.81 -32.07 13.20
N PHE A 671 13.81 -31.75 14.02
CA PHE A 671 13.39 -32.61 15.13
C PHE A 671 12.61 -33.85 14.70
N GLU A 672 11.70 -33.77 13.72
CA GLU A 672 11.08 -34.95 13.13
C GLU A 672 12.14 -35.92 12.58
N ARG A 673 13.20 -35.38 11.94
CA ARG A 673 14.33 -36.21 11.53
C ARG A 673 15.05 -36.85 12.70
N HIS A 674 15.23 -36.12 13.80
CA HIS A 674 15.84 -36.66 15.00
C HIS A 674 15.05 -37.84 15.57
N LEU A 675 13.72 -37.77 15.57
CA LEU A 675 12.86 -38.88 16.01
C LEU A 675 13.06 -40.16 15.17
N ILE A 676 13.37 -40.01 13.87
CA ILE A 676 13.65 -41.13 12.97
C ILE A 676 15.07 -41.68 13.16
N CYS A 677 16.10 -40.80 13.17
CA CYS A 677 17.50 -41.24 13.20
C CYS A 677 18.02 -41.61 14.60
N ARG A 678 17.46 -41.01 15.66
CA ARG A 678 17.87 -41.16 17.07
C ARG A 678 19.37 -40.94 17.34
N ASN A 679 20.06 -40.22 16.46
CA ASN A 679 21.49 -39.91 16.58
C ASN A 679 21.75 -38.50 16.04
N ILE A 680 22.32 -37.62 16.88
CA ILE A 680 22.47 -36.19 16.57
C ILE A 680 23.35 -35.96 15.34
N LYS A 681 24.51 -36.62 15.25
CA LYS A 681 25.44 -36.46 14.12
C LYS A 681 24.81 -36.94 12.81
N LYS A 682 24.14 -38.10 12.85
CA LYS A 682 23.45 -38.66 11.68
C LYS A 682 22.28 -37.77 11.25
N THR A 683 21.50 -37.24 12.21
CA THR A 683 20.43 -36.28 11.94
C THR A 683 20.98 -35.03 11.27
N HIS A 684 21.99 -34.38 11.86
CA HIS A 684 22.53 -33.11 11.39
C HIS A 684 23.08 -33.21 9.97
N LEU A 685 23.88 -34.25 9.67
CA LEU A 685 24.45 -34.45 8.33
C LEU A 685 23.39 -34.84 7.30
N SER A 686 22.34 -35.54 7.72
CA SER A 686 21.28 -36.00 6.82
C SER A 686 20.27 -34.91 6.48
N ILE A 687 19.84 -34.08 7.44
CA ILE A 687 18.80 -33.06 7.23
C ILE A 687 19.37 -31.67 6.99
N GLY A 688 20.61 -31.40 7.38
CA GLY A 688 21.20 -30.07 7.26
C GLY A 688 21.29 -29.58 5.81
N SER A 689 21.74 -30.43 4.88
CA SER A 689 21.82 -30.05 3.45
C SER A 689 20.42 -29.82 2.86
N PRO A 690 19.44 -30.73 3.03
CA PRO A 690 18.05 -30.48 2.66
C PRO A 690 17.44 -29.19 3.25
N LEU A 691 17.77 -28.82 4.49
CA LEU A 691 17.29 -27.59 5.14
C LEU A 691 17.84 -26.30 4.50
N VAL A 692 19.12 -26.30 4.12
CA VAL A 692 19.72 -25.17 3.39
C VAL A 692 19.04 -25.02 2.04
N VAL A 693 18.86 -26.12 1.30
CA VAL A 693 18.22 -26.11 -0.02
C VAL A 693 16.75 -25.71 0.09
N TYR A 694 16.04 -26.20 1.10
CA TYR A 694 14.69 -25.77 1.46
C TYR A 694 14.61 -24.24 1.64
N THR A 695 15.56 -23.66 2.38
CA THR A 695 15.60 -22.22 2.62
C THR A 695 15.94 -21.44 1.34
N LEU A 696 16.80 -21.98 0.48
CA LEU A 696 17.08 -21.40 -0.83
C LEU A 696 15.84 -21.39 -1.73
N MET A 697 14.99 -22.42 -1.69
CA MET A 697 13.71 -22.41 -2.42
C MET A 697 12.76 -21.35 -1.89
N MET A 698 12.71 -21.19 -0.57
CA MET A 698 11.92 -20.15 0.06
C MET A 698 12.38 -18.76 -0.35
N ILE A 699 13.69 -18.49 -0.23
CA ILE A 699 14.32 -17.24 -0.68
C ILE A 699 14.04 -17.01 -2.16
N ALA A 700 14.16 -18.03 -3.00
CA ALA A 700 13.89 -17.91 -4.44
C ALA A 700 12.44 -17.55 -4.75
N GLY A 701 11.49 -18.00 -3.94
CA GLY A 701 10.09 -17.59 -4.06
C GLY A 701 9.89 -16.10 -3.77
N PHE A 702 10.56 -15.55 -2.75
CA PHE A 702 10.47 -14.13 -2.39
C PHE A 702 11.43 -13.22 -3.16
N LEU A 703 12.44 -13.77 -3.85
CA LEU A 703 13.44 -13.02 -4.59
C LEU A 703 12.87 -12.01 -5.60
N PRO A 704 11.78 -12.29 -6.35
CA PRO A 704 11.19 -11.29 -7.23
C PRO A 704 10.82 -10.00 -6.51
N LEU A 705 10.37 -10.06 -5.25
CA LEU A 705 9.99 -8.86 -4.50
C LEU A 705 11.15 -7.86 -4.40
N THR A 706 12.41 -8.31 -4.32
CA THR A 706 13.56 -7.40 -4.25
C THR A 706 13.79 -6.59 -5.53
N PHE A 707 13.14 -6.98 -6.62
CA PHE A 707 13.15 -6.27 -7.90
C PHE A 707 11.83 -5.54 -8.18
N ALA A 708 10.90 -5.52 -7.23
CA ALA A 708 9.68 -4.74 -7.35
C ALA A 708 10.02 -3.24 -7.46
N HIS A 709 9.35 -2.56 -8.37
CA HIS A 709 9.47 -1.12 -8.52
C HIS A 709 8.89 -0.38 -7.31
N LEU A 710 7.82 -0.93 -6.73
CA LEU A 710 7.23 -0.45 -5.48
C LEU A 710 8.19 -0.67 -4.29
N THR A 711 8.71 0.43 -3.74
CA THR A 711 9.67 0.47 -2.62
C THR A 711 9.21 -0.36 -1.40
N PRO A 712 7.93 -0.32 -0.96
CA PRO A 712 7.46 -1.14 0.16
C PRO A 712 7.62 -2.65 -0.08
N LEU A 713 7.32 -3.13 -1.30
CA LEU A 713 7.47 -4.54 -1.67
C LEU A 713 8.95 -4.93 -1.75
N ARG A 714 9.79 -4.05 -2.31
CA ARG A 714 11.23 -4.25 -2.39
C ARG A 714 11.88 -4.40 -1.03
N ASN A 715 11.58 -3.48 -0.13
CA ASN A 715 12.12 -3.49 1.24
C ASN A 715 11.64 -4.73 1.99
N LEU A 716 10.34 -5.07 1.89
CA LEU A 716 9.80 -6.29 2.50
C LEU A 716 10.49 -7.55 1.97
N GLY A 717 10.71 -7.66 0.65
CA GLY A 717 11.43 -8.80 0.06
C GLY A 717 12.84 -8.98 0.65
N LEU A 718 13.60 -7.90 0.78
CA LEU A 718 14.94 -7.92 1.39
C LEU A 718 14.90 -8.37 2.86
N LEU A 719 13.94 -7.84 3.63
CA LEU A 719 13.75 -8.17 5.03
C LEU A 719 13.36 -9.65 5.22
N ILE A 720 12.46 -10.19 4.39
CA ILE A 720 12.07 -11.61 4.43
C ILE A 720 13.28 -12.50 4.14
N ILE A 721 14.06 -12.21 3.10
CA ILE A 721 15.23 -13.01 2.72
C ILE A 721 16.26 -13.01 3.86
N ALA A 722 16.54 -11.85 4.45
CA ALA A 722 17.43 -11.73 5.60
C ALA A 722 16.92 -12.53 6.81
N ALA A 723 15.62 -12.41 7.13
CA ALA A 723 15.00 -13.11 8.25
C ALA A 723 15.03 -14.64 8.09
N LEU A 724 14.67 -15.15 6.91
CA LEU A 724 14.68 -16.60 6.63
C LEU A 724 16.10 -17.16 6.63
N SER A 725 17.07 -16.41 6.10
CA SER A 725 18.48 -16.79 6.13
C SER A 725 19.02 -16.87 7.56
N LEU A 726 18.68 -15.88 8.39
CA LEU A 726 19.05 -15.86 9.81
C LEU A 726 18.39 -17.03 10.54
N ASN A 727 17.12 -17.31 10.27
CA ASN A 727 16.35 -18.38 10.91
C ASN A 727 16.92 -19.79 10.64
N VAL A 728 17.26 -20.11 9.38
CA VAL A 728 17.89 -21.41 9.08
C VAL A 728 19.29 -21.51 9.70
N GLY A 729 20.04 -20.40 9.70
CA GLY A 729 21.35 -20.32 10.35
C GLY A 729 21.23 -20.68 11.83
N LEU A 730 20.38 -19.94 12.56
CA LEU A 730 20.11 -20.20 13.98
C LEU A 730 19.69 -21.65 14.23
N THR A 731 18.83 -22.22 13.39
CA THR A 731 18.43 -23.63 13.52
C THR A 731 19.61 -24.59 13.38
N ILE A 732 20.42 -24.44 12.33
CA ILE A 732 21.56 -25.33 12.05
C ILE A 732 22.61 -25.24 13.17
N PHE A 733 22.91 -24.04 13.67
CA PHE A 733 23.91 -23.86 14.74
C PHE A 733 23.39 -24.32 16.11
N LEU A 734 22.14 -23.99 16.47
CA LEU A 734 21.62 -24.21 17.82
C LEU A 734 21.04 -25.61 18.03
N ALA A 735 20.38 -26.20 17.03
CA ALA A 735 19.64 -27.46 17.21
C ALA A 735 20.49 -28.67 17.68
N PRO A 736 21.68 -28.97 17.13
CA PRO A 736 22.47 -30.12 17.59
C PRO A 736 22.92 -29.95 19.05
N HIS A 737 23.35 -28.75 19.43
CA HIS A 737 23.80 -28.43 20.80
C HIS A 737 22.65 -28.46 21.82
N PHE A 738 21.47 -28.01 21.40
CA PHE A 738 20.27 -28.10 22.22
C PHE A 738 19.89 -29.56 22.51
N LEU A 739 19.97 -30.44 21.50
CA LEU A 739 19.74 -31.88 21.68
C LEU A 739 20.79 -32.54 22.58
N GLU A 740 22.07 -32.16 22.46
CA GLU A 740 23.11 -32.64 23.37
C GLU A 740 22.84 -32.24 24.82
N TRP A 741 22.41 -31.00 25.05
CA TRP A 741 22.02 -30.53 26.38
C TRP A 741 20.80 -31.28 26.94
N LEU A 742 19.81 -31.56 26.09
CA LEU A 742 18.62 -32.35 26.43
C LEU A 742 18.97 -33.78 26.85
N ASN A 743 19.86 -34.44 26.08
CA ASN A 743 20.28 -35.81 26.35
C ASN A 743 21.13 -35.94 27.63
N LYS A 744 21.82 -34.87 28.07
CA LYS A 744 22.57 -34.86 29.35
C LYS A 744 21.67 -34.71 30.60
N ARG A 745 20.41 -34.32 30.42
CA ARG A 745 19.44 -34.07 31.50
C ARG A 745 18.27 -35.06 31.52
N ARG A 746 18.27 -36.05 30.64
CA ARG A 746 17.47 -37.27 30.72
C ARG A 746 18.36 -38.37 31.28
#